data_AF-A0A517PGQ4-F1
#
_entry.id   AF-A0A517PGQ4-F1
#
_cell.length_a   1.000
_cell.length_b   1.000
_cell.length_c   1.000
_cell.angle_alpha   90.00
_cell.angle_beta   90.00
_cell.angle_gamma   90.00
#
_symmetry.space_group_name_H-M   'P 1'
#
loop_
_entity.id
_entity.type
_entity.pdbx_description
1 polymer ?
#
loop_
_entity_poly.entity_id
_entity_poly.type
_entity_poly.pdbx_seq_one_letter_code
_entity_poly.pdbx_strand_id
1 'polypeptide(L)'
;MNHLAYIKRSLCLLSLSLVLPLFASPAHAEKEKPAKAKPTSYREMILSNQPTLYWNFEASLPEGYPSVAADKKQPLKALVHGQSPKSAAGPRPSEFPLFDNKNNAAQFKAGAGYLRVVDPGEKSPLDFTAGDSITVEAWINLNSTDAGRHYYIIGKGRTNRKGVARDNQNYALRVTGSEISFLFRGKPDKKDVKPDYHRWTSTGAGISAHNWHHVAVTYTFGKKKSLNAYVDGQSVKGKWDMGGDTTYAPVVDNDEVWIGSSMGGSARSSFDGLMDELAVYRKVLPAKEITAHFKYVTPKPTIDWTSVPSDRVQVDIYEGIPNKKSWQFRPPRLAETFTQPHFTLIEIPNRYSEKGVKVDRPDPFLVRAMCNLTLPKGKKRILVRARNGSRLYIDDKLVAETAFHNISGSAHGTVFDVDLSLAPNIRPLHRGDHEKVIEYTGDGKPHRVRFEMIVGGSRHRPDFGETAVFIGDPGKDFQLLTPSDKVVMLTDEDWLPFARQYRYDQIAINAERRQAASKKEAEYWDWRHKLAKEEVLKQPQVKVPAAAKGLRANNAIDHFINQRLSKENAKQSAPLSDLAFLRRLSLDTTGTIPAPELVKEYLAQKPENRRSFAIERLLNDPAWADNWVGYWQDVLAENPNIVNPTLNNTGPFRWWIHESFYDNKPFDRFLTELVMMEGSKYFGGPAGFEMASQNDAPMAAKAHIIGQAFLGLNMKCARCHDAPFHDFKQRDLFSLAAMLKRSPQGVPKTSSIPGFDPKSNSMLVSVTLLPGENVTPEWTFEELVKPGKFPANYLRSEKDTREKLAAIITSPQNDRFANVLVNRVWKRYLGHGLVEPVDDWDGQDPSHPELLKYLSQQFVLNGYDMKQLARMIFESDLYQREASTDLTTVQGLFDTTYNFSSPVLRRMEAEQIVDSLFAVCGKPLDAGRMCIDIDGSRDYHSSLDLGTPRRAWQFTSPSNERDRPSLALPFGQPFITLMKTFGWRDTRQSPQTVREYASTALQPAILANGVLGQRFTRLSDDSSFTELALQEQSLETLINETVMKTLTRKPTAEELKLFTELLQPGYAERVNSSAEIVSRERLPRNLVGWSNHLSPRANEIKVELEAAVKKGDPPTQRLNDDWRNRYEDMLWSLLNSPEFIFVP
;
A
#
# COMPACT_ATOMS: atom_id res chain seq x y z
N MET A 1 -17.41 -58.36 -2.81
CA MET A 1 -16.45 -59.48 -2.68
C MET A 1 -15.46 -59.14 -1.57
N ASN A 2 -15.73 -59.71 -0.38
CA ASN A 2 -14.95 -59.91 0.87
C ASN A 2 -13.86 -58.88 1.21
N HIS A 3 -13.94 -57.99 2.23
CA HIS A 3 -14.54 -57.97 3.58
C HIS A 3 -14.03 -59.00 4.61
N LEU A 4 -13.56 -58.45 5.76
CA LEU A 4 -13.35 -59.04 7.12
C LEU A 4 -12.06 -59.86 7.33
N ALA A 5 -11.36 -59.88 8.48
CA ALA A 5 -11.53 -59.40 9.86
C ALA A 5 -10.15 -59.53 10.58
N TYR A 6 -9.68 -58.60 11.44
CA TYR A 6 -9.97 -58.41 12.88
C TYR A 6 -9.29 -59.37 13.89
N ILE A 7 -8.27 -58.83 14.60
CA ILE A 7 -7.93 -58.88 16.05
C ILE A 7 -7.92 -60.22 16.83
N LYS A 8 -6.83 -60.45 17.60
CA LYS A 8 -6.66 -60.99 18.99
C LYS A 8 -5.46 -61.96 19.04
N ARG A 9 -4.56 -62.05 20.04
CA ARG A 9 -4.57 -61.81 21.50
C ARG A 9 -3.09 -61.88 21.99
N SER A 10 -2.62 -60.98 22.87
CA SER A 10 -2.33 -61.17 24.32
C SER A 10 -1.09 -62.04 24.64
N LEU A 11 0.00 -61.50 25.18
CA LEU A 11 0.33 -61.09 26.58
C LEU A 11 1.00 -62.23 27.41
N CYS A 12 2.20 -61.95 27.95
CA CYS A 12 2.81 -62.33 29.26
C CYS A 12 4.34 -62.47 29.10
N LEU A 13 5.21 -61.62 29.67
CA LEU A 13 5.58 -61.33 31.08
C LEU A 13 6.67 -62.25 31.67
N LEU A 14 7.67 -61.56 32.24
CA LEU A 14 8.52 -61.88 33.39
C LEU A 14 9.95 -62.47 33.20
N SER A 15 10.85 -61.66 33.74
CA SER A 15 12.26 -61.76 34.12
C SER A 15 12.69 -62.97 34.96
N LEU A 16 13.97 -63.36 34.90
CA LEU A 16 14.88 -63.35 36.06
C LEU A 16 16.37 -63.59 35.67
N SER A 17 17.23 -63.06 36.52
CA SER A 17 18.69 -62.93 36.46
C SER A 17 19.43 -64.03 37.25
N LEU A 18 20.64 -64.45 36.85
CA LEU A 18 21.73 -65.06 37.68
C LEU A 18 22.93 -65.34 36.73
N VAL A 19 24.14 -64.72 36.78
CA VAL A 19 25.24 -64.59 37.77
C VAL A 19 26.29 -65.75 37.74
N LEU A 20 27.48 -65.42 37.17
CA LEU A 20 28.89 -65.87 37.43
C LEU A 20 29.36 -67.32 37.08
N PRO A 21 30.70 -67.64 36.98
CA PRO A 21 31.93 -66.85 36.71
C PRO A 21 33.03 -67.51 35.79
N LEU A 22 34.03 -66.70 35.42
CA LEU A 22 35.49 -66.94 35.23
C LEU A 22 36.03 -68.13 34.38
N PHE A 23 36.83 -67.83 33.35
CA PHE A 23 38.29 -68.08 33.30
C PHE A 23 38.97 -67.27 32.19
N ALA A 24 40.13 -66.69 32.54
CA ALA A 24 40.93 -65.79 31.72
C ALA A 24 42.19 -66.49 31.15
N SER A 25 42.65 -66.04 29.99
CA SER A 25 44.05 -66.08 29.52
C SER A 25 44.22 -65.28 28.21
N PRO A 26 45.44 -64.80 27.86
CA PRO A 26 45.70 -63.37 27.90
C PRO A 26 46.06 -62.70 26.55
N ALA A 27 45.88 -61.37 26.56
CA ALA A 27 46.72 -60.32 25.97
C ALA A 27 47.08 -60.37 24.46
N HIS A 28 46.43 -59.48 23.70
CA HIS A 28 47.13 -58.58 22.78
C HIS A 28 46.70 -57.15 23.11
N ALA A 29 47.68 -56.33 23.50
CA ALA A 29 47.49 -54.94 23.89
C ALA A 29 47.35 -54.06 22.64
N GLU A 30 46.13 -53.63 22.31
CA GLU A 30 45.91 -52.42 21.52
C GLU A 30 45.72 -51.24 22.47
N LYS A 31 46.59 -50.23 22.31
CA LYS A 31 46.53 -48.96 23.04
C LYS A 31 45.18 -48.28 22.81
N GLU A 32 44.41 -48.07 23.88
CA GLU A 32 43.28 -47.15 23.88
C GLU A 32 43.74 -45.74 23.47
N LYS A 33 43.15 -45.21 22.39
CA LYS A 33 43.26 -43.79 22.03
C LYS A 33 42.53 -42.95 23.09
N PRO A 34 43.12 -41.83 23.55
CA PRO A 34 42.45 -40.98 24.54
C PRO A 34 41.16 -40.41 23.96
N ALA A 35 40.08 -40.44 24.76
CA ALA A 35 38.82 -39.80 24.42
C ALA A 35 39.04 -38.29 24.20
N LYS A 36 38.70 -37.80 22.99
CA LYS A 36 38.71 -36.36 22.70
C LYS A 36 37.79 -35.65 23.68
N ALA A 37 38.29 -34.58 24.32
CA ALA A 37 37.50 -33.71 25.17
C ALA A 37 36.25 -33.19 24.42
N LYS A 38 35.10 -33.11 25.10
CA LYS A 38 33.87 -32.55 24.51
C LYS A 38 34.10 -31.05 24.25
N PRO A 39 33.74 -30.53 23.06
CA PRO A 39 33.86 -29.11 22.77
C PRO A 39 33.02 -28.28 23.74
N THR A 40 33.58 -27.16 24.21
CA THR A 40 32.97 -26.26 25.21
C THR A 40 32.32 -25.02 24.59
N SER A 41 32.59 -24.73 23.31
CA SER A 41 31.94 -23.67 22.53
C SER A 41 31.47 -24.15 21.16
N TYR A 42 30.57 -23.38 20.52
CA TYR A 42 30.08 -23.67 19.17
C TYR A 42 31.24 -23.75 18.15
N ARG A 43 32.20 -22.83 18.23
CA ARG A 43 33.34 -22.79 17.32
C ARG A 43 34.28 -23.98 17.48
N GLU A 44 34.56 -24.40 18.72
CA GLU A 44 35.34 -25.62 18.97
C GLU A 44 34.67 -26.85 18.37
N MET A 45 33.34 -26.92 18.44
CA MET A 45 32.55 -28.00 17.85
C MET A 45 32.71 -28.00 16.32
N ILE A 46 32.48 -26.87 15.64
CA ILE A 46 32.66 -26.76 14.19
C ILE A 46 34.09 -27.11 13.76
N LEU A 47 35.11 -26.54 14.42
CA LEU A 47 36.51 -26.84 14.10
C LEU A 47 36.87 -28.32 14.33
N SER A 48 36.25 -28.97 15.32
CA SER A 48 36.44 -30.41 15.56
C SER A 48 35.92 -31.29 14.41
N ASN A 49 34.96 -30.80 13.63
CA ASN A 49 34.46 -31.46 12.43
C ASN A 49 35.35 -31.23 11.19
N GLN A 50 36.44 -30.47 11.33
CA GLN A 50 37.44 -30.21 10.27
C GLN A 50 36.81 -29.67 8.97
N PRO A 51 36.23 -28.46 9.00
CA PRO A 51 35.72 -27.80 7.80
C PRO A 51 36.85 -27.53 6.82
N THR A 52 36.55 -27.64 5.53
CA THR A 52 37.46 -27.24 4.46
C THR A 52 37.56 -25.72 4.42
N LEU A 53 36.44 -25.02 4.66
CA LEU A 53 36.36 -23.57 4.77
C LEU A 53 35.40 -23.20 5.88
N TYR A 54 35.76 -22.19 6.67
CA TYR A 54 34.93 -21.73 7.77
C TYR A 54 35.14 -20.23 8.02
N TRP A 55 34.05 -19.47 8.02
CA TRP A 55 34.02 -18.04 8.29
C TRP A 55 33.12 -17.75 9.49
N ASN A 56 33.69 -17.12 10.51
CA ASN A 56 33.05 -16.83 11.78
C ASN A 56 32.64 -15.35 11.94
N PHE A 57 32.96 -14.50 10.96
CA PHE A 57 32.61 -13.08 10.89
C PHE A 57 32.93 -12.17 12.10
N GLU A 58 33.76 -12.59 13.06
CA GLU A 58 34.09 -11.80 14.25
C GLU A 58 34.98 -10.58 13.98
N ALA A 59 35.97 -10.74 13.08
CA ALA A 59 36.95 -9.70 12.78
C ALA A 59 36.89 -9.32 11.30
N SER A 60 36.28 -8.17 11.01
CA SER A 60 36.36 -7.54 9.68
C SER A 60 37.74 -6.90 9.51
N LEU A 61 38.67 -7.56 8.83
CA LEU A 61 39.94 -6.96 8.44
C LEU A 61 39.75 -6.06 7.20
N PRO A 62 40.63 -5.07 6.94
CA PRO A 62 40.57 -4.24 5.74
C PRO A 62 40.56 -5.05 4.43
N GLU A 63 41.13 -6.26 4.46
CA GLU A 63 41.22 -7.16 3.31
C GLU A 63 40.09 -8.22 3.25
N GLY A 64 39.05 -8.11 4.09
CA GLY A 64 37.93 -9.07 4.16
C GLY A 64 38.08 -10.12 5.27
N TYR A 65 37.31 -11.21 5.17
CA TYR A 65 37.23 -12.22 6.22
C TYR A 65 38.09 -13.45 5.88
N PRO A 66 39.17 -13.75 6.63
CA PRO A 66 39.95 -14.96 6.40
C PRO A 66 39.14 -16.21 6.78
N SER A 67 39.26 -17.29 6.02
CA SER A 67 38.77 -18.59 6.47
C SER A 67 39.68 -19.17 7.55
N VAL A 68 39.11 -19.91 8.51
CA VAL A 68 39.89 -20.67 9.49
C VAL A 68 40.03 -22.10 8.95
N ALA A 69 41.22 -22.44 8.44
CA ALA A 69 41.53 -23.79 7.97
C ALA A 69 42.07 -24.65 9.13
N ALA A 70 41.54 -25.87 9.30
CA ALA A 70 42.05 -26.83 10.29
C ALA A 70 43.47 -27.34 9.94
N ASP A 71 43.85 -27.30 8.65
CA ASP A 71 45.20 -27.59 8.18
C ASP A 71 45.91 -26.29 7.78
N LYS A 72 47.09 -26.06 8.35
CA LYS A 72 47.92 -24.83 8.32
C LYS A 72 48.45 -24.38 6.94
N LYS A 73 47.71 -24.59 5.84
CA LYS A 73 48.00 -24.02 4.51
C LYS A 73 47.18 -22.72 4.32
N GLN A 74 47.68 -21.80 3.48
CA GLN A 74 47.18 -20.43 3.34
C GLN A 74 45.63 -20.35 3.31
N PRO A 75 44.99 -19.56 4.20
CA PRO A 75 43.54 -19.44 4.25
C PRO A 75 42.99 -18.71 3.03
N LEU A 76 41.88 -19.20 2.46
CA LEU A 76 41.14 -18.45 1.46
C LEU A 76 40.44 -17.26 2.12
N LYS A 77 40.59 -16.07 1.53
CA LYS A 77 39.98 -14.83 2.03
C LYS A 77 38.65 -14.56 1.32
N ALA A 78 37.61 -14.23 2.08
CA ALA A 78 36.35 -13.69 1.58
C ALA A 78 36.45 -12.16 1.49
N LEU A 79 36.83 -11.68 0.30
CA LEU A 79 37.12 -10.27 0.02
C LEU A 79 35.82 -9.47 -0.10
N VAL A 80 35.80 -8.24 0.42
CA VAL A 80 34.64 -7.36 0.31
C VAL A 80 34.44 -6.86 -1.11
N HIS A 81 33.21 -6.92 -1.63
CA HIS A 81 32.79 -6.25 -2.86
C HIS A 81 31.56 -5.37 -2.61
N GLY A 82 31.62 -4.10 -2.98
CA GLY A 82 30.57 -3.12 -2.67
C GLY A 82 30.67 -2.61 -1.23
N GLN A 83 29.52 -2.43 -0.56
CA GLN A 83 29.48 -2.05 0.84
C GLN A 83 29.93 -3.22 1.73
N SER A 84 30.90 -2.97 2.63
CA SER A 84 31.31 -3.97 3.62
C SER A 84 30.16 -4.37 4.54
N PRO A 85 29.95 -5.67 4.80
CA PRO A 85 29.01 -6.11 5.82
C PRO A 85 29.33 -5.46 7.16
N LYS A 86 28.34 -4.87 7.81
CA LYS A 86 28.51 -4.27 9.14
C LYS A 86 28.55 -5.37 10.19
N SER A 87 29.33 -5.19 11.26
CA SER A 87 29.27 -6.08 12.42
C SER A 87 27.96 -5.85 13.18
N ALA A 88 27.30 -6.92 13.57
CA ALA A 88 26.08 -6.91 14.36
C ALA A 88 26.07 -8.06 15.37
N ALA A 89 25.14 -8.03 16.33
CA ALA A 89 25.01 -9.08 17.33
C ALA A 89 24.68 -10.45 16.69
N GLY A 90 25.54 -11.44 16.91
CA GLY A 90 25.30 -12.84 16.53
C GLY A 90 24.34 -13.58 17.48
N PRO A 91 24.18 -14.91 17.33
CA PRO A 91 23.49 -15.74 18.32
C PRO A 91 24.02 -15.52 19.74
N ARG A 92 23.10 -15.49 20.73
CA ARG A 92 23.40 -15.16 22.13
C ARG A 92 23.18 -16.35 23.06
N PRO A 93 23.98 -16.51 24.14
CA PRO A 93 23.88 -17.64 25.08
C PRO A 93 22.53 -17.77 25.79
N SER A 94 21.77 -16.67 25.91
CA SER A 94 20.42 -16.67 26.49
C SER A 94 19.45 -17.58 25.73
N GLU A 95 19.65 -17.73 24.42
CA GLU A 95 18.86 -18.59 23.54
C GLU A 95 19.67 -19.75 22.97
N PHE A 96 20.98 -19.56 22.75
CA PHE A 96 21.88 -20.49 22.09
C PHE A 96 23.13 -20.71 22.96
N PRO A 97 23.09 -21.63 23.94
CA PRO A 97 24.06 -21.71 25.04
C PRO A 97 25.49 -22.07 24.62
N LEU A 98 25.72 -22.42 23.36
CA LEU A 98 27.06 -22.71 22.82
C LEU A 98 27.80 -21.45 22.33
N PHE A 99 27.13 -20.30 22.28
CA PHE A 99 27.69 -19.04 21.79
C PHE A 99 28.14 -18.12 22.92
N ASP A 100 29.16 -17.30 22.63
CA ASP A 100 29.67 -16.27 23.54
C ASP A 100 28.75 -15.03 23.57
N ASN A 101 28.71 -14.32 24.71
CA ASN A 101 27.87 -13.12 24.87
C ASN A 101 28.32 -11.93 24.00
N LYS A 102 29.54 -11.94 23.46
CA LYS A 102 30.11 -10.95 22.53
C LYS A 102 30.20 -11.46 21.08
N ASN A 103 29.63 -12.64 20.78
CA ASN A 103 29.62 -13.18 19.42
C ASN A 103 29.07 -12.17 18.37
N ASN A 104 29.72 -12.05 17.21
CA ASN A 104 29.34 -11.08 16.19
C ASN A 104 29.09 -11.76 14.85
N ALA A 105 28.09 -11.26 14.14
CA ALA A 105 27.70 -11.72 12.81
C ALA A 105 27.92 -10.63 11.76
N ALA A 106 27.99 -11.03 10.50
CA ALA A 106 28.05 -10.12 9.36
C ALA A 106 26.63 -9.72 8.91
N GLN A 107 26.34 -8.41 8.90
CA GLN A 107 25.10 -7.84 8.38
C GLN A 107 25.21 -7.49 6.91
N PHE A 108 24.40 -8.15 6.08
CA PHE A 108 24.29 -7.90 4.66
C PHE A 108 23.02 -7.09 4.36
N LYS A 109 23.11 -6.21 3.37
CA LYS A 109 21.97 -5.49 2.79
C LYS A 109 21.84 -5.87 1.32
N ALA A 110 20.62 -6.20 0.91
CA ALA A 110 20.31 -6.62 -0.45
C ALA A 110 20.87 -5.67 -1.51
N GLY A 111 21.68 -6.19 -2.44
CA GLY A 111 22.25 -5.40 -3.55
C GLY A 111 23.30 -4.36 -3.15
N ALA A 112 23.62 -4.20 -1.86
CA ALA A 112 24.61 -3.22 -1.40
C ALA A 112 26.05 -3.75 -1.48
N GLY A 113 26.25 -5.06 -1.27
CA GLY A 113 27.56 -5.70 -1.30
C GLY A 113 27.48 -7.20 -0.97
N TYR A 114 28.59 -7.90 -1.20
CA TYR A 114 28.76 -9.33 -0.92
C TYR A 114 30.24 -9.66 -0.68
N LEU A 115 30.54 -10.89 -0.26
CA LEU A 115 31.93 -11.34 -0.11
C LEU A 115 32.31 -12.29 -1.23
N ARG A 116 33.50 -12.08 -1.80
CA ARG A 116 34.05 -12.78 -2.95
C ARG A 116 35.24 -13.61 -2.53
N VAL A 117 35.16 -14.92 -2.72
CA VAL A 117 36.28 -15.85 -2.51
C VAL A 117 36.82 -16.22 -3.89
N VAL A 118 38.08 -15.85 -4.13
CA VAL A 118 38.76 -16.13 -5.39
C VAL A 118 39.09 -17.61 -5.46
N ASP A 119 38.76 -18.23 -6.60
CA ASP A 119 39.12 -19.62 -6.83
C ASP A 119 40.64 -19.76 -7.11
N PRO A 120 41.37 -20.64 -6.38
CA PRO A 120 42.78 -20.92 -6.60
C PRO A 120 43.15 -21.52 -7.97
N GLY A 121 42.18 -22.01 -8.76
CA GLY A 121 42.40 -22.62 -10.06
C GLY A 121 42.03 -24.11 -10.09
N GLU A 122 42.55 -24.86 -11.07
CA GLU A 122 42.13 -26.24 -11.30
C GLU A 122 42.30 -27.14 -10.06
N LYS A 123 41.26 -27.94 -9.76
CA LYS A 123 41.22 -28.87 -8.62
C LYS A 123 41.33 -28.14 -7.29
N SER A 124 40.77 -26.94 -7.21
CA SER A 124 40.71 -26.20 -5.96
C SER A 124 39.87 -26.95 -4.92
N PRO A 125 40.02 -26.64 -3.62
CA PRO A 125 39.11 -27.16 -2.60
C PRO A 125 37.62 -26.78 -2.83
N LEU A 126 37.34 -25.86 -3.77
CA LEU A 126 36.00 -25.41 -4.15
C LEU A 126 35.40 -26.22 -5.31
N ASP A 127 36.20 -27.04 -6.00
CA ASP A 127 35.76 -27.84 -7.15
C ASP A 127 35.20 -29.19 -6.71
N PHE A 128 33.90 -29.41 -6.88
CA PHE A 128 33.24 -30.68 -6.57
C PHE A 128 32.91 -31.42 -7.87
N THR A 129 33.30 -32.68 -7.99
CA THR A 129 33.11 -33.54 -9.16
C THR A 129 32.24 -34.76 -8.82
N ALA A 130 32.05 -35.69 -9.77
CA ALA A 130 31.30 -36.93 -9.49
C ALA A 130 31.94 -37.71 -8.32
N GLY A 131 31.13 -38.12 -7.35
CA GLY A 131 31.57 -38.85 -6.15
C GLY A 131 32.01 -37.97 -4.99
N ASP A 132 32.32 -36.69 -5.23
CA ASP A 132 32.61 -35.74 -4.15
C ASP A 132 31.35 -35.49 -3.31
N SER A 133 31.55 -35.40 -1.99
CA SER A 133 30.50 -35.03 -1.05
C SER A 133 30.70 -33.61 -0.55
N ILE A 134 29.61 -32.87 -0.42
CA ILE A 134 29.59 -31.53 0.13
C ILE A 134 28.68 -31.49 1.36
N THR A 135 29.13 -30.84 2.42
CA THR A 135 28.25 -30.28 3.45
C THR A 135 28.43 -28.78 3.49
N VAL A 136 27.34 -28.02 3.48
CA VAL A 136 27.35 -26.58 3.72
C VAL A 136 26.42 -26.30 4.88
N GLU A 137 26.87 -25.54 5.87
CA GLU A 137 26.05 -25.08 6.98
C GLU A 137 26.32 -23.61 7.33
N ALA A 138 25.32 -22.92 7.88
CA ALA A 138 25.43 -21.54 8.33
C ALA A 138 24.38 -21.22 9.40
N TRP A 139 24.66 -20.19 10.20
CA TRP A 139 23.65 -19.48 10.96
C TRP A 139 23.16 -18.27 10.16
N ILE A 140 21.84 -18.11 10.08
CA ILE A 140 21.21 -17.02 9.32
C ILE A 140 20.11 -16.36 10.14
N ASN A 141 19.94 -15.04 9.97
CA ASN A 141 18.81 -14.29 10.48
C ASN A 141 18.36 -13.30 9.40
N LEU A 142 17.30 -13.64 8.69
CA LEU A 142 16.85 -12.89 7.50
C LEU A 142 15.95 -11.71 7.89
N ASN A 143 16.03 -10.59 7.17
CA ASN A 143 15.10 -9.48 7.34
C ASN A 143 13.70 -9.74 6.77
N SER A 144 13.59 -10.61 5.76
CA SER A 144 12.30 -11.08 5.22
C SER A 144 12.43 -12.50 4.69
N THR A 145 11.29 -13.17 4.51
CA THR A 145 11.19 -14.53 3.94
C THR A 145 10.23 -14.51 2.76
N ASP A 146 10.44 -13.56 1.85
CA ASP A 146 9.53 -13.31 0.73
C ASP A 146 9.55 -14.50 -0.25
N ALA A 147 8.37 -14.99 -0.61
CA ALA A 147 8.24 -16.05 -1.60
C ALA A 147 8.75 -15.57 -2.97
N GLY A 148 9.53 -16.41 -3.65
CA GLY A 148 10.09 -16.09 -4.97
C GLY A 148 11.35 -15.22 -4.96
N ARG A 149 11.74 -14.65 -3.81
CA ARG A 149 13.09 -14.09 -3.60
C ARG A 149 14.08 -15.20 -3.26
N HIS A 150 15.36 -15.00 -3.58
CA HIS A 150 16.43 -15.97 -3.36
C HIS A 150 17.54 -15.37 -2.51
N TYR A 151 17.54 -15.64 -1.20
CA TYR A 151 18.56 -15.18 -0.27
C TYR A 151 19.76 -16.13 -0.33
N TYR A 152 20.74 -15.82 -1.18
CA TYR A 152 21.93 -16.65 -1.36
C TYR A 152 22.81 -16.61 -0.11
N ILE A 153 23.03 -17.76 0.52
CA ILE A 153 23.99 -17.89 1.62
C ILE A 153 25.39 -17.97 1.01
N ILE A 154 25.59 -18.94 0.13
CA ILE A 154 26.83 -19.16 -0.61
C ILE A 154 26.52 -19.77 -1.98
N GLY A 155 27.26 -19.39 -3.01
CA GLY A 155 27.19 -20.02 -4.31
C GLY A 155 28.48 -19.88 -5.12
N LYS A 156 28.86 -20.95 -5.81
CA LYS A 156 29.93 -20.94 -6.83
C LYS A 156 29.29 -20.89 -8.21
N GLY A 157 29.71 -19.91 -9.01
CA GLY A 157 29.16 -19.70 -10.35
C GLY A 157 28.03 -18.67 -10.43
N ARG A 158 27.66 -18.30 -11.66
CA ARG A 158 26.67 -17.25 -12.01
C ARG A 158 27.06 -15.85 -11.52
N THR A 159 28.36 -15.57 -11.52
CA THR A 159 28.92 -14.25 -11.15
C THR A 159 28.75 -13.21 -12.26
N ASN A 160 28.45 -13.65 -13.49
CA ASN A 160 28.52 -12.85 -14.72
C ASN A 160 29.92 -12.30 -15.03
N ARG A 161 30.97 -12.90 -14.46
CA ARG A 161 32.35 -12.55 -14.79
C ARG A 161 32.65 -12.84 -16.26
N LYS A 162 33.53 -12.05 -16.88
CA LYS A 162 33.94 -12.26 -18.27
C LYS A 162 34.73 -13.58 -18.38
N GLY A 163 34.40 -14.41 -19.36
CA GLY A 163 35.10 -15.69 -19.62
C GLY A 163 34.45 -16.92 -18.97
N VAL A 164 33.40 -16.75 -18.16
CA VAL A 164 32.60 -17.83 -17.59
C VAL A 164 31.17 -17.79 -18.16
N ALA A 165 30.53 -18.95 -18.33
CA ALA A 165 29.19 -19.01 -18.90
C ALA A 165 28.14 -18.44 -17.92
N ARG A 166 27.14 -17.68 -18.38
CA ARG A 166 26.15 -17.03 -17.48
C ARG A 166 25.29 -18.01 -16.67
N ASP A 167 25.19 -19.24 -17.15
CA ASP A 167 24.38 -20.32 -16.60
C ASP A 167 25.23 -21.39 -15.90
N ASN A 168 26.44 -21.07 -15.44
CA ASN A 168 27.41 -21.99 -14.84
C ASN A 168 27.26 -22.20 -13.31
N GLN A 169 26.08 -22.55 -12.77
CA GLN A 169 26.00 -22.80 -11.32
C GLN A 169 26.69 -24.12 -10.93
N ASN A 170 27.86 -24.08 -10.27
CA ASN A 170 28.50 -25.30 -9.76
C ASN A 170 27.75 -25.84 -8.54
N TYR A 171 27.44 -24.98 -7.57
CA TYR A 171 26.56 -25.26 -6.44
C TYR A 171 26.11 -23.97 -5.77
N ALA A 172 24.97 -24.00 -5.08
CA ALA A 172 24.49 -22.91 -4.26
C ALA A 172 23.57 -23.41 -3.15
N LEU A 173 23.72 -22.82 -1.96
CA LEU A 173 22.77 -22.92 -0.85
C LEU A 173 22.12 -21.55 -0.65
N ARG A 174 20.79 -21.54 -0.59
CA ARG A 174 19.99 -20.31 -0.46
C ARG A 174 18.69 -20.56 0.29
N VAL A 175 18.03 -19.50 0.72
CA VAL A 175 16.66 -19.52 1.25
C VAL A 175 15.71 -18.90 0.23
N THR A 176 14.49 -19.42 0.14
CA THR A 176 13.40 -18.85 -0.66
C THR A 176 12.07 -19.08 0.05
N GLY A 177 11.31 -18.00 0.31
CA GLY A 177 10.21 -18.11 1.27
C GLY A 177 10.71 -18.55 2.65
N SER A 178 10.01 -19.50 3.27
CA SER A 178 10.40 -20.19 4.51
C SER A 178 11.17 -21.50 4.27
N GLU A 179 11.73 -21.71 3.08
CA GLU A 179 12.35 -22.96 2.64
C GLU A 179 13.83 -22.80 2.31
N ILE A 180 14.64 -23.82 2.58
CA ILE A 180 16.01 -23.90 2.07
C ILE A 180 16.00 -24.52 0.66
N SER A 181 16.90 -24.05 -0.19
CA SER A 181 17.04 -24.54 -1.56
C SER A 181 18.51 -24.79 -1.88
N PHE A 182 18.79 -25.96 -2.44
CA PHE A 182 20.09 -26.35 -2.97
C PHE A 182 20.01 -26.44 -4.50
N LEU A 183 20.94 -25.81 -5.20
CA LEU A 183 20.92 -25.68 -6.66
C LEU A 183 22.30 -25.96 -7.23
N PHE A 184 22.38 -26.76 -8.29
CA PHE A 184 23.56 -26.85 -9.16
C PHE A 184 23.14 -27.09 -10.60
N ARG A 185 24.07 -26.99 -11.55
CA ARG A 185 23.87 -27.38 -12.93
C ARG A 185 24.64 -28.66 -13.22
N GLY A 186 23.96 -29.66 -13.74
CA GLY A 186 24.53 -30.95 -14.08
C GLY A 186 25.30 -30.90 -15.40
N LYS A 187 26.40 -31.65 -15.49
CA LYS A 187 27.19 -31.88 -16.70
C LYS A 187 26.94 -33.32 -17.17
N PRO A 188 26.09 -33.54 -18.19
CA PRO A 188 25.84 -34.87 -18.73
C PRO A 188 27.09 -35.45 -19.41
N ASP A 189 27.27 -36.77 -19.33
CA ASP A 189 28.41 -37.46 -19.98
C ASP A 189 28.30 -37.48 -21.52
N LYS A 190 27.06 -37.42 -22.02
CA LYS A 190 26.73 -37.43 -23.44
C LYS A 190 26.66 -36.01 -24.01
N LYS A 191 27.45 -35.72 -25.05
CA LYS A 191 27.57 -34.37 -25.67
C LYS A 191 26.27 -33.85 -26.31
N ASP A 192 25.35 -34.75 -26.66
CA ASP A 192 24.03 -34.47 -27.24
C ASP A 192 22.95 -34.12 -26.21
N VAL A 193 23.21 -34.36 -24.92
CA VAL A 193 22.29 -33.99 -23.83
C VAL A 193 22.68 -32.62 -23.28
N LYS A 194 21.76 -31.66 -23.33
CA LYS A 194 22.02 -30.30 -22.82
C LYS A 194 22.13 -30.30 -21.28
N PRO A 195 23.15 -29.62 -20.69
CA PRO A 195 23.25 -29.39 -19.26
C PRO A 195 22.02 -28.69 -18.68
N ASP A 196 21.41 -29.27 -17.65
CA ASP A 196 20.23 -28.72 -16.98
C ASP A 196 20.52 -28.40 -15.49
N TYR A 197 19.70 -27.55 -14.90
CA TYR A 197 19.74 -27.25 -13.48
C TYR A 197 19.06 -28.36 -12.69
N HIS A 198 19.61 -28.66 -11.53
CA HIS A 198 19.06 -29.57 -10.54
C HIS A 198 18.84 -28.78 -9.26
N ARG A 199 17.57 -28.62 -8.90
CA ARG A 199 17.19 -27.83 -7.73
C ARG A 199 16.36 -28.67 -6.79
N TRP A 200 16.80 -28.70 -5.54
CA TRP A 200 16.04 -29.21 -4.44
C TRP A 200 15.54 -28.05 -3.58
N THR A 201 14.28 -28.10 -3.16
CA THR A 201 13.71 -27.12 -2.23
C THR A 201 12.97 -27.86 -1.13
N SER A 202 13.20 -27.47 0.13
CA SER A 202 12.51 -28.06 1.27
C SER A 202 11.00 -27.80 1.21
N THR A 203 10.26 -28.60 1.97
CA THR A 203 8.82 -28.45 2.16
C THR A 203 8.54 -28.43 3.66
N GLY A 204 8.12 -27.28 4.18
CA GLY A 204 7.78 -27.07 5.57
C GLY A 204 8.98 -26.86 6.49
N ALA A 205 10.10 -26.32 5.99
CA ALA A 205 11.29 -26.05 6.81
C ALA A 205 11.03 -24.98 7.89
N GLY A 206 10.14 -24.02 7.62
CA GLY A 206 9.67 -23.07 8.64
C GLY A 206 10.70 -22.02 9.04
N ILE A 207 11.56 -21.59 8.12
CA ILE A 207 12.45 -20.44 8.36
C ILE A 207 11.59 -19.18 8.48
N SER A 208 11.87 -18.40 9.51
CA SER A 208 11.18 -17.15 9.83
C SER A 208 12.15 -15.97 9.74
N ALA A 209 11.62 -14.79 9.38
CA ALA A 209 12.38 -13.55 9.44
C ALA A 209 12.67 -13.15 10.89
N HIS A 210 13.74 -12.39 11.10
CA HIS A 210 14.17 -11.81 12.37
C HIS A 210 14.53 -12.79 13.49
N ASN A 211 14.66 -14.09 13.18
CA ASN A 211 15.13 -15.12 14.09
C ASN A 211 16.39 -15.81 13.57
N TRP A 212 17.29 -16.19 14.48
CA TRP A 212 18.47 -16.98 14.15
C TRP A 212 18.09 -18.43 13.84
N HIS A 213 18.39 -18.91 12.63
CA HIS A 213 18.19 -20.28 12.21
C HIS A 213 19.53 -20.92 11.84
N HIS A 214 19.73 -22.18 12.20
CA HIS A 214 20.83 -22.98 11.69
C HIS A 214 20.35 -23.75 10.47
N VAL A 215 21.05 -23.65 9.35
CA VAL A 215 20.68 -24.34 8.10
C VAL A 215 21.85 -25.17 7.61
N ALA A 216 21.58 -26.39 7.15
CA ALA A 216 22.60 -27.27 6.60
C ALA A 216 22.07 -28.14 5.45
N VAL A 217 22.93 -28.40 4.46
CA VAL A 217 22.68 -29.38 3.39
C VAL A 217 23.90 -30.27 3.23
N THR A 218 23.66 -31.58 3.12
CA THR A 218 24.65 -32.59 2.73
C THR A 218 24.26 -33.19 1.39
N TYR A 219 25.20 -33.41 0.49
CA TYR A 219 24.94 -34.02 -0.82
C TYR A 219 26.17 -34.74 -1.36
N THR A 220 25.98 -35.84 -2.10
CA THR A 220 27.05 -36.51 -2.85
C THR A 220 26.75 -36.39 -4.34
N PHE A 221 27.59 -35.65 -5.05
CA PHE A 221 27.41 -35.43 -6.48
C PHE A 221 27.52 -36.74 -7.26
N GLY A 222 26.67 -36.90 -8.27
CA GLY A 222 26.58 -38.13 -9.05
C GLY A 222 25.84 -39.30 -8.38
N LYS A 223 25.30 -39.11 -7.16
CA LYS A 223 24.57 -40.15 -6.42
C LYS A 223 23.15 -39.69 -6.10
N LYS A 224 22.16 -40.38 -6.70
CA LYS A 224 20.73 -40.17 -6.38
C LYS A 224 20.42 -40.44 -4.91
N LYS A 225 19.40 -39.77 -4.39
CA LYS A 225 18.90 -39.88 -3.01
C LYS A 225 19.99 -39.64 -1.94
N SER A 226 21.01 -38.86 -2.27
CA SER A 226 22.10 -38.52 -1.34
C SER A 226 21.89 -37.20 -0.61
N LEU A 227 20.92 -36.38 -1.04
CA LEU A 227 20.66 -35.08 -0.43
C LEU A 227 19.93 -35.25 0.90
N ASN A 228 20.52 -34.70 1.96
CA ASN A 228 19.85 -34.49 3.24
C ASN A 228 19.97 -33.01 3.63
N ALA A 229 18.89 -32.47 4.17
CA ALA A 229 18.75 -31.08 4.52
C ALA A 229 18.28 -30.96 5.98
N TYR A 230 18.75 -29.91 6.65
CA TYR A 230 18.45 -29.67 8.05
C TYR A 230 18.18 -28.19 8.29
N VAL A 231 17.18 -27.91 9.14
CA VAL A 231 16.92 -26.58 9.69
C VAL A 231 16.76 -26.74 11.18
N ASP A 232 17.45 -25.89 11.95
CA ASP A 232 17.47 -25.90 13.41
C ASP A 232 17.80 -27.29 13.98
N GLY A 233 18.78 -27.96 13.36
CA GLY A 233 19.23 -29.30 13.71
C GLY A 233 18.25 -30.43 13.38
N GLN A 234 17.07 -30.12 12.82
CA GLN A 234 16.04 -31.10 12.43
C GLN A 234 16.08 -31.39 10.94
N SER A 235 15.94 -32.67 10.56
CA SER A 235 15.89 -33.05 9.15
C SER A 235 14.60 -32.57 8.48
N VAL A 236 14.73 -31.96 7.30
CA VAL A 236 13.61 -31.47 6.50
C VAL A 236 13.49 -32.22 5.18
N LYS A 237 12.25 -32.51 4.79
CA LYS A 237 11.93 -33.10 3.48
C LYS A 237 11.87 -32.02 2.41
N GLY A 238 11.89 -32.41 1.15
CA GLY A 238 11.78 -31.48 0.03
C GLY A 238 11.57 -32.18 -1.31
N LYS A 239 11.44 -31.38 -2.36
CA LYS A 239 11.16 -31.82 -3.71
C LYS A 239 12.25 -31.35 -4.66
N TRP A 240 12.57 -32.21 -5.62
CA TRP A 240 13.38 -31.83 -6.78
C TRP A 240 12.48 -31.29 -7.89
N ASP A 241 12.95 -30.24 -8.57
CA ASP A 241 12.38 -29.76 -9.83
C ASP A 241 13.49 -29.53 -10.87
N MET A 242 13.13 -29.01 -12.05
CA MET A 242 14.02 -28.89 -13.21
C MET A 242 14.55 -30.28 -13.64
N GLY A 243 15.86 -30.50 -13.68
CA GLY A 243 16.48 -31.79 -14.02
C GLY A 243 16.34 -32.88 -12.95
N GLY A 244 15.74 -32.60 -11.79
CA GLY A 244 15.41 -33.61 -10.79
C GLY A 244 16.61 -34.14 -9.98
N ASP A 245 16.39 -35.21 -9.21
CA ASP A 245 17.46 -35.98 -8.56
C ASP A 245 18.29 -36.74 -9.63
N THR A 246 19.61 -36.63 -9.59
CA THR A 246 20.46 -36.97 -10.74
C THR A 246 21.72 -37.75 -10.38
N THR A 247 22.30 -38.40 -11.37
CA THR A 247 23.64 -38.99 -11.34
C THR A 247 24.68 -38.14 -12.08
N TYR A 248 24.30 -36.96 -12.59
CA TYR A 248 25.25 -36.06 -13.24
C TYR A 248 26.13 -35.35 -12.21
N ALA A 249 27.41 -35.19 -12.56
CA ALA A 249 28.34 -34.32 -11.85
C ALA A 249 27.90 -32.85 -12.02
N PRO A 250 28.25 -31.94 -11.12
CA PRO A 250 28.02 -30.53 -11.36
C PRO A 250 29.00 -30.03 -12.44
N VAL A 251 28.67 -28.91 -13.07
CA VAL A 251 29.65 -28.13 -13.84
C VAL A 251 30.78 -27.70 -12.91
N VAL A 252 32.02 -27.78 -13.37
CA VAL A 252 33.22 -27.37 -12.63
C VAL A 252 34.02 -26.41 -13.51
N ASP A 253 34.39 -25.26 -12.94
CA ASP A 253 35.17 -24.20 -13.56
C ASP A 253 35.83 -23.32 -12.48
N ASN A 254 36.65 -22.35 -12.90
CA ASN A 254 37.36 -21.44 -12.01
C ASN A 254 36.56 -20.15 -11.69
N ASP A 255 35.22 -20.20 -11.78
CA ASP A 255 34.39 -19.07 -11.34
C ASP A 255 34.43 -18.91 -9.81
N GLU A 256 34.13 -17.71 -9.32
CA GLU A 256 34.27 -17.39 -7.90
C GLU A 256 33.15 -17.96 -7.05
N VAL A 257 33.43 -18.05 -5.75
CA VAL A 257 32.41 -18.28 -4.74
C VAL A 257 31.99 -16.93 -4.16
N TRP A 258 30.69 -16.65 -4.21
CA TRP A 258 30.12 -15.48 -3.56
C TRP A 258 29.34 -15.90 -2.31
N ILE A 259 29.62 -15.22 -1.21
CA ILE A 259 28.87 -15.31 0.04
C ILE A 259 27.94 -14.11 0.10
N GLY A 260 26.64 -14.36 0.28
CA GLY A 260 25.63 -13.31 0.37
C GLY A 260 25.07 -12.82 -0.97
N SER A 261 25.46 -13.39 -2.13
CA SER A 261 24.92 -12.96 -3.44
C SER A 261 25.15 -13.95 -4.58
N SER A 262 24.52 -13.70 -5.71
CA SER A 262 24.73 -14.35 -7.01
C SER A 262 24.21 -13.43 -8.14
N MET A 263 24.13 -13.91 -9.38
CA MET A 263 23.44 -13.24 -10.49
C MET A 263 23.94 -11.82 -10.76
N GLY A 264 25.25 -11.59 -10.69
CA GLY A 264 25.85 -10.27 -10.91
C GLY A 264 25.51 -9.23 -9.83
N GLY A 265 25.11 -9.64 -8.62
CA GLY A 265 24.83 -8.72 -7.51
C GLY A 265 23.38 -8.24 -7.43
N SER A 266 22.46 -8.93 -8.12
CA SER A 266 21.04 -8.58 -8.11
C SER A 266 20.46 -8.64 -6.69
N ALA A 267 19.82 -7.55 -6.23
CA ALA A 267 19.17 -7.49 -4.91
C ALA A 267 18.16 -8.62 -4.64
N ARG A 268 17.47 -9.14 -5.69
CA ARG A 268 16.56 -10.29 -5.59
C ARG A 268 17.27 -11.63 -5.35
N SER A 269 18.56 -11.69 -5.64
CA SER A 269 19.44 -12.84 -5.45
C SER A 269 20.54 -12.57 -4.40
N SER A 270 20.40 -11.51 -3.61
CA SER A 270 21.33 -11.16 -2.52
C SER A 270 20.70 -11.42 -1.16
N PHE A 271 21.55 -11.85 -0.23
CA PHE A 271 21.22 -12.00 1.18
C PHE A 271 20.89 -10.65 1.82
N ASP A 272 20.04 -10.69 2.83
CA ASP A 272 19.50 -9.51 3.49
C ASP A 272 19.14 -9.88 4.93
N GLY A 273 20.00 -9.49 5.85
CA GLY A 273 19.97 -9.98 7.22
C GLY A 273 21.38 -10.23 7.77
N LEU A 274 21.46 -11.03 8.82
CA LEU A 274 22.70 -11.42 9.49
C LEU A 274 23.08 -12.85 9.10
N MET A 275 24.38 -13.08 8.90
CA MET A 275 24.95 -14.40 8.67
C MET A 275 26.11 -14.61 9.61
N ASP A 276 26.20 -15.82 10.16
CA ASP A 276 27.27 -16.21 11.05
C ASP A 276 27.70 -17.66 10.79
N GLU A 277 28.92 -18.00 11.23
CA GLU A 277 29.39 -19.39 11.34
C GLU A 277 29.21 -20.24 10.04
N LEU A 278 29.56 -19.68 8.88
CA LEU A 278 29.44 -20.34 7.57
C LEU A 278 30.57 -21.36 7.38
N ALA A 279 30.24 -22.63 7.20
CA ALA A 279 31.21 -23.72 7.00
C ALA A 279 30.90 -24.56 5.75
N VAL A 280 31.96 -25.00 5.06
CA VAL A 280 31.93 -25.91 3.90
C VAL A 280 32.86 -27.09 4.15
N TYR A 281 32.36 -28.30 3.92
CA TYR A 281 33.08 -29.55 4.11
C TYR A 281 33.08 -30.38 2.82
N ARG A 282 34.19 -31.07 2.55
CA ARG A 282 34.27 -32.10 1.47
C ARG A 282 33.88 -33.51 1.94
N LYS A 283 32.93 -33.61 2.86
CA LYS A 283 32.38 -34.87 3.40
C LYS A 283 30.91 -34.70 3.76
N VAL A 284 30.19 -35.81 3.87
CA VAL A 284 28.84 -35.82 4.48
C VAL A 284 29.01 -35.80 6.00
N LEU A 285 28.54 -34.74 6.67
CA LEU A 285 28.46 -34.75 8.13
C LEU A 285 27.33 -35.68 8.60
N PRO A 286 27.55 -36.50 9.63
CA PRO A 286 26.49 -37.31 10.24
C PRO A 286 25.36 -36.44 10.79
N ALA A 287 24.10 -36.89 10.64
CA ALA A 287 22.93 -36.18 11.16
C ALA A 287 23.05 -35.81 12.64
N LYS A 288 23.65 -36.68 13.46
CA LYS A 288 23.87 -36.46 14.90
C LYS A 288 24.78 -35.26 15.18
N GLU A 289 25.78 -35.01 14.34
CA GLU A 289 26.68 -33.85 14.46
C GLU A 289 25.89 -32.58 14.14
N ILE A 290 25.19 -32.55 12.99
CA ILE A 290 24.35 -31.41 12.58
C ILE A 290 23.28 -31.08 13.64
N THR A 291 22.61 -32.09 14.21
CA THR A 291 21.66 -31.88 15.32
C THR A 291 22.33 -31.33 16.58
N ALA A 292 23.59 -31.67 16.85
CA ALA A 292 24.33 -31.10 17.98
C ALA A 292 24.69 -29.63 17.75
N HIS A 293 24.79 -29.19 16.49
CA HIS A 293 25.09 -27.80 16.14
C HIS A 293 23.95 -26.85 16.53
N PHE A 294 22.71 -27.32 16.59
CA PHE A 294 21.61 -26.50 17.09
C PHE A 294 21.24 -26.85 18.53
N LYS A 295 21.59 -25.95 19.46
CA LYS A 295 21.11 -25.96 20.85
C LYS A 295 20.32 -24.70 21.11
N TYR A 296 19.04 -24.86 21.44
CA TYR A 296 18.14 -23.76 21.73
C TYR A 296 17.53 -23.92 23.11
N VAL A 297 17.54 -22.84 23.88
CA VAL A 297 16.85 -22.69 25.16
C VAL A 297 15.70 -21.73 24.92
N THR A 298 14.47 -22.22 25.00
CA THR A 298 13.28 -21.38 24.84
C THR A 298 13.23 -20.36 25.99
N PRO A 299 13.27 -19.05 25.71
CA PRO A 299 13.02 -18.04 26.72
C PRO A 299 11.64 -18.28 27.32
N LYS A 300 11.50 -18.21 28.65
CA LYS A 300 10.18 -18.30 29.28
C LYS A 300 9.41 -17.02 28.94
N PRO A 301 8.29 -17.10 28.19
CA PRO A 301 7.49 -15.92 27.93
C PRO A 301 6.69 -15.59 29.20
N THR A 302 6.99 -14.44 29.82
CA THR A 302 6.18 -13.90 30.90
C THR A 302 5.54 -12.61 30.43
N ILE A 303 4.20 -12.57 30.41
CA ILE A 303 3.46 -11.31 30.26
C ILE A 303 3.55 -10.59 31.59
N ASP A 304 4.09 -9.38 31.56
CA ASP A 304 4.01 -8.49 32.70
C ASP A 304 2.60 -7.90 32.80
N TRP A 305 1.71 -8.58 33.51
CA TRP A 305 0.34 -8.14 33.70
C TRP A 305 0.21 -6.83 34.51
N THR A 306 1.30 -6.36 35.15
CA THR A 306 1.29 -5.09 35.90
C THR A 306 1.34 -3.87 34.98
N SER A 307 1.88 -4.01 33.76
CA SER A 307 1.90 -2.97 32.75
C SER A 307 0.70 -3.01 31.79
N VAL A 308 -0.09 -4.09 31.81
CA VAL A 308 -1.31 -4.21 31.00
C VAL A 308 -2.43 -3.36 31.60
N PRO A 309 -2.99 -2.41 30.85
CA PRO A 309 -4.02 -1.51 31.36
C PRO A 309 -5.36 -2.21 31.60
N SER A 310 -6.18 -1.63 32.48
CA SER A 310 -7.55 -2.06 32.79
C SER A 310 -8.62 -1.22 32.11
N ASP A 311 -8.27 -0.03 31.60
CA ASP A 311 -9.19 0.93 30.97
C ASP A 311 -9.16 0.88 29.43
N ARG A 312 -8.24 0.11 28.85
CA ARG A 312 -8.03 -0.03 27.41
C ARG A 312 -7.44 -1.40 27.09
N VAL A 313 -7.56 -1.80 25.83
CA VAL A 313 -6.95 -3.01 25.29
C VAL A 313 -5.58 -2.68 24.75
N GLN A 314 -4.53 -3.28 25.33
CA GLN A 314 -3.19 -3.26 24.77
C GLN A 314 -3.10 -4.27 23.62
N VAL A 315 -2.58 -3.85 22.48
CA VAL A 315 -2.36 -4.69 21.31
C VAL A 315 -0.87 -4.73 20.99
N ASP A 316 -0.29 -5.91 21.14
CA ASP A 316 1.08 -6.22 20.77
C ASP A 316 1.11 -6.90 19.39
N ILE A 317 2.04 -6.48 18.54
CA ILE A 317 2.34 -7.10 17.26
C ILE A 317 3.66 -7.85 17.38
N TYR A 318 3.64 -9.15 17.07
CA TYR A 318 4.79 -10.04 17.10
C TYR A 318 5.15 -10.52 15.70
N GLU A 319 6.44 -10.48 15.36
CA GLU A 319 6.97 -10.86 14.05
C GLU A 319 7.95 -12.03 14.14
N GLY A 320 8.20 -12.65 12.99
CA GLY A 320 9.08 -13.82 12.92
C GLY A 320 8.36 -15.13 13.24
N ILE A 321 7.08 -15.24 12.91
CA ILE A 321 6.40 -16.53 12.93
C ILE A 321 6.60 -17.25 11.58
N PRO A 322 6.76 -18.59 11.59
CA PRO A 322 6.93 -19.35 10.37
C PRO A 322 5.62 -19.39 9.57
N ASN A 323 5.75 -19.50 8.25
CA ASN A 323 4.61 -19.64 7.36
C ASN A 323 4.02 -21.08 7.40
N LYS A 324 3.38 -21.43 8.52
CA LYS A 324 2.79 -22.75 8.78
C LYS A 324 1.50 -22.60 9.58
N LYS A 325 0.50 -23.43 9.28
CA LYS A 325 -0.77 -23.53 10.04
C LYS A 325 -0.52 -24.27 11.37
N SER A 326 0.17 -23.62 12.30
CA SER A 326 0.61 -24.20 13.57
C SER A 326 0.80 -23.12 14.62
N TRP A 327 0.39 -23.43 15.86
CA TRP A 327 0.72 -22.63 17.05
C TRP A 327 2.07 -22.99 17.66
N GLN A 328 2.75 -24.00 17.12
CA GLN A 328 4.08 -24.42 17.55
C GLN A 328 5.13 -23.69 16.72
N PHE A 329 5.70 -22.65 17.31
CA PHE A 329 6.84 -21.89 16.78
C PHE A 329 7.66 -21.33 17.95
N ARG A 330 8.91 -20.94 17.66
CA ARG A 330 9.75 -20.24 18.65
C ARG A 330 9.10 -18.91 19.03
N PRO A 331 9.25 -18.43 20.28
CA PRO A 331 8.71 -17.15 20.70
C PRO A 331 9.01 -16.05 19.67
N PRO A 332 7.97 -15.42 19.09
CA PRO A 332 8.18 -14.39 18.10
C PRO A 332 8.65 -13.10 18.78
N ARG A 333 9.25 -12.21 17.99
CA ARG A 333 9.80 -10.95 18.48
C ARG A 333 8.69 -9.92 18.60
N LEU A 334 8.57 -9.26 19.75
CA LEU A 334 7.72 -8.08 19.89
C LEU A 334 8.23 -7.00 18.93
N ALA A 335 7.38 -6.60 17.99
CA ALA A 335 7.70 -5.58 17.00
C ALA A 335 7.16 -4.21 17.42
N GLU A 336 5.98 -4.19 18.05
CA GLU A 336 5.28 -2.95 18.35
C GLU A 336 4.14 -3.18 19.35
N THR A 337 3.80 -2.16 20.13
CA THR A 337 2.63 -2.14 21.01
C THR A 337 1.84 -0.83 20.79
N PHE A 338 0.52 -0.92 20.78
CA PHE A 338 -0.39 0.24 20.84
C PHE A 338 -1.60 -0.10 21.72
N THR A 339 -2.50 0.87 21.96
CA THR A 339 -3.71 0.65 22.74
C THR A 339 -4.94 1.08 21.98
N GLN A 340 -6.08 0.46 22.29
CA GLN A 340 -7.37 0.74 21.67
C GLN A 340 -8.52 0.40 22.64
N PRO A 341 -9.74 0.90 22.40
CA PRO A 341 -10.82 0.75 23.37
C PRO A 341 -11.49 -0.63 23.41
N HIS A 342 -11.33 -1.51 22.41
CA HIS A 342 -12.13 -2.75 22.32
C HIS A 342 -11.29 -3.97 21.91
N PHE A 343 -11.76 -5.20 22.19
CA PHE A 343 -11.19 -6.44 21.64
C PHE A 343 -11.66 -6.67 20.19
N THR A 344 -11.29 -5.76 19.29
CA THR A 344 -11.59 -5.84 17.86
C THR A 344 -10.32 -5.62 17.04
N LEU A 345 -10.17 -6.26 15.89
CA LEU A 345 -9.06 -6.03 14.97
C LEU A 345 -9.64 -5.88 13.57
N ILE A 346 -10.23 -4.73 13.25
CA ILE A 346 -10.71 -4.46 11.87
C ILE A 346 -9.53 -4.13 10.95
N GLU A 347 -8.60 -3.33 11.47
CA GLU A 347 -7.30 -3.01 10.89
C GLU A 347 -6.36 -2.56 12.02
N ILE A 348 -5.06 -2.49 11.73
CA ILE A 348 -4.04 -2.05 12.68
C ILE A 348 -3.28 -0.84 12.14
N PRO A 349 -2.63 -0.03 12.99
CA PRO A 349 -1.80 1.07 12.53
C PRO A 349 -0.74 0.61 11.51
N ASN A 350 -0.58 1.40 10.47
CA ASN A 350 0.40 1.17 9.41
C ASN A 350 1.83 1.25 9.97
N ARG A 351 2.74 0.51 9.33
CA ARG A 351 4.18 0.66 9.57
C ARG A 351 4.76 1.67 8.58
N TYR A 352 5.63 2.55 9.08
CA TYR A 352 6.36 3.54 8.29
C TYR A 352 7.87 3.33 8.41
N SER A 353 8.60 3.64 7.34
CA SER A 353 10.06 3.77 7.37
C SER A 353 10.50 5.04 8.10
N GLU A 354 11.81 5.20 8.34
CA GLU A 354 12.40 6.44 8.87
C GLU A 354 12.17 7.67 7.95
N LYS A 355 11.73 7.45 6.71
CA LYS A 355 11.35 8.53 5.77
C LYS A 355 9.85 8.88 5.84
N GLY A 356 9.07 8.22 6.70
CA GLY A 356 7.62 8.35 6.75
C GLY A 356 6.90 7.70 5.57
N VAL A 357 7.55 6.76 4.87
CA VAL A 357 6.93 6.03 3.76
C VAL A 357 6.33 4.72 4.27
N LYS A 358 5.08 4.42 3.91
CA LYS A 358 4.42 3.17 4.32
C LYS A 358 5.21 1.96 3.83
N VAL A 359 5.47 1.01 4.72
CA VAL A 359 6.19 -0.25 4.43
C VAL A 359 5.37 -1.45 4.88
N ASP A 360 5.67 -2.60 4.28
CA ASP A 360 4.99 -3.85 4.59
C ASP A 360 5.51 -4.46 5.90
N ARG A 361 4.64 -5.18 6.62
CA ARG A 361 5.05 -6.02 7.74
C ARG A 361 5.46 -7.40 7.19
N PRO A 362 6.48 -8.06 7.76
CA PRO A 362 6.77 -9.46 7.46
C PRO A 362 5.51 -10.33 7.61
N ASP A 363 5.20 -11.10 6.58
CA ASP A 363 4.06 -12.01 6.52
C ASP A 363 4.53 -13.47 6.70
N PRO A 364 3.97 -14.26 7.64
CA PRO A 364 2.91 -13.89 8.59
C PRO A 364 3.42 -13.23 9.88
N PHE A 365 2.48 -12.61 10.62
CA PHE A 365 2.72 -12.03 11.95
C PHE A 365 1.60 -12.40 12.94
N LEU A 366 1.85 -12.27 14.24
CA LEU A 366 0.91 -12.56 15.32
C LEU A 366 0.46 -11.25 15.97
N VAL A 367 -0.83 -11.11 16.23
CA VAL A 367 -1.37 -10.01 17.04
C VAL A 367 -1.88 -10.58 18.36
N ARG A 368 -1.58 -9.90 19.47
CA ARG A 368 -2.02 -10.22 20.82
C ARG A 368 -2.71 -9.01 21.45
N ALA A 369 -4.01 -9.12 21.73
CA ALA A 369 -4.78 -8.14 22.47
C ALA A 369 -4.92 -8.57 23.95
N MET A 370 -4.72 -7.65 24.90
CA MET A 370 -4.72 -7.93 26.34
C MET A 370 -5.40 -6.81 27.12
N CYS A 371 -6.12 -7.16 28.18
CA CYS A 371 -6.68 -6.22 29.14
C CYS A 371 -7.00 -6.92 30.46
N ASN A 372 -6.87 -6.19 31.57
CA ASN A 372 -7.38 -6.60 32.88
C ASN A 372 -8.81 -6.07 33.05
N LEU A 373 -9.83 -6.84 32.65
CA LEU A 373 -11.21 -6.37 32.59
C LEU A 373 -12.16 -7.22 33.46
N THR A 374 -13.18 -6.57 34.02
CA THR A 374 -14.19 -7.25 34.85
C THR A 374 -15.19 -7.99 33.98
N LEU A 375 -15.26 -9.32 34.11
CA LEU A 375 -16.28 -10.10 33.42
C LEU A 375 -17.58 -10.09 34.23
N PRO A 376 -18.74 -9.74 33.63
CA PRO A 376 -19.97 -9.57 34.40
C PRO A 376 -20.41 -10.88 35.05
N LYS A 377 -20.92 -10.78 36.29
CA LYS A 377 -21.34 -11.94 37.08
C LYS A 377 -22.48 -12.72 36.41
N GLY A 378 -22.44 -14.04 36.51
CA GLY A 378 -23.49 -14.94 36.03
C GLY A 378 -23.08 -15.75 34.79
N LYS A 379 -24.02 -16.54 34.26
CA LYS A 379 -23.81 -17.32 33.04
C LYS A 379 -23.74 -16.39 31.84
N LYS A 380 -22.68 -16.51 31.06
CA LYS A 380 -22.42 -15.74 29.84
C LYS A 380 -22.05 -16.67 28.69
N ARG A 381 -22.13 -16.13 27.48
CA ARG A 381 -21.58 -16.72 26.27
C ARG A 381 -20.50 -15.78 25.73
N ILE A 382 -19.37 -16.35 25.33
CA ILE A 382 -18.30 -15.60 24.66
C ILE A 382 -18.22 -16.12 23.23
N LEU A 383 -18.27 -15.19 22.27
CA LEU A 383 -18.12 -15.47 20.85
C LEU A 383 -16.78 -14.90 20.38
N VAL A 384 -15.95 -15.74 19.76
CA VAL A 384 -14.73 -15.33 19.08
C VAL A 384 -14.97 -15.44 17.58
N ARG A 385 -14.88 -14.32 16.87
CA ARG A 385 -14.85 -14.26 15.40
C ARG A 385 -13.42 -13.94 14.98
N ALA A 386 -12.86 -14.69 14.06
CA ALA A 386 -11.49 -14.47 13.59
C ALA A 386 -11.29 -14.90 12.14
N ARG A 387 -10.54 -14.10 11.38
CA ARG A 387 -10.19 -14.39 10.00
C ARG A 387 -9.38 -15.69 9.89
N ASN A 388 -8.40 -15.88 10.77
CA ASN A 388 -7.50 -17.03 10.75
C ASN A 388 -7.40 -17.65 12.16
N GLY A 389 -6.45 -18.57 12.36
CA GLY A 389 -6.25 -19.25 13.63
C GLY A 389 -6.09 -18.24 14.77
N SER A 390 -6.99 -18.32 15.76
CA SER A 390 -6.99 -17.47 16.95
C SER A 390 -7.18 -18.26 18.24
N ARG A 391 -6.76 -17.68 19.36
CA ARG A 391 -6.89 -18.25 20.71
C ARG A 391 -7.32 -17.17 21.71
N LEU A 392 -8.28 -17.52 22.56
CA LEU A 392 -8.71 -16.70 23.69
C LEU A 392 -8.33 -17.39 24.99
N TYR A 393 -7.68 -16.64 25.88
CA TYR A 393 -7.33 -17.06 27.22
C TYR A 393 -7.98 -16.15 28.26
N ILE A 394 -8.42 -16.75 29.36
CA ILE A 394 -8.86 -16.05 30.57
C ILE A 394 -8.08 -16.63 31.74
N ASP A 395 -7.35 -15.78 32.47
CA ASP A 395 -6.45 -16.15 33.55
C ASP A 395 -5.46 -17.26 33.16
N ASP A 396 -4.83 -17.06 32.01
CA ASP A 396 -3.88 -17.98 31.37
C ASP A 396 -4.45 -19.34 30.93
N LYS A 397 -5.75 -19.60 31.12
CA LYS A 397 -6.42 -20.81 30.62
C LYS A 397 -6.97 -20.57 29.23
N LEU A 398 -6.64 -21.45 28.28
CA LEU A 398 -7.22 -21.44 26.94
C LEU A 398 -8.71 -21.79 27.05
N VAL A 399 -9.59 -20.86 26.66
CA VAL A 399 -11.05 -21.03 26.73
C VAL A 399 -11.69 -21.20 25.36
N ALA A 400 -11.12 -20.61 24.30
CA ALA A 400 -11.60 -20.78 22.92
C ALA A 400 -10.45 -20.77 21.91
N GLU A 401 -10.60 -21.54 20.83
CA GLU A 401 -9.67 -21.59 19.70
C GLU A 401 -10.47 -21.68 18.39
N THR A 402 -10.11 -20.86 17.39
CA THR A 402 -10.68 -20.92 16.02
C THR A 402 -9.75 -21.68 15.08
N ALA A 403 -10.30 -22.22 13.99
CA ALA A 403 -9.51 -22.91 12.98
C ALA A 403 -8.58 -21.95 12.21
N PHE A 404 -7.46 -22.49 11.71
CA PHE A 404 -6.66 -21.82 10.68
C PHE A 404 -7.45 -21.74 9.37
N HIS A 405 -7.12 -20.75 8.53
CA HIS A 405 -7.71 -20.58 7.19
C HIS A 405 -7.87 -21.93 6.46
N ASN A 406 -9.10 -22.25 6.10
CA ASN A 406 -9.43 -23.43 5.31
C ASN A 406 -10.40 -23.07 4.18
N ILE A 407 -9.98 -22.17 3.31
CA ILE A 407 -10.79 -21.68 2.20
C ILE A 407 -10.35 -22.40 0.94
N SER A 408 -11.30 -23.07 0.28
CA SER A 408 -11.04 -23.75 -0.99
C SER A 408 -10.67 -22.73 -2.07
N GLY A 409 -9.69 -23.09 -2.91
CA GLY A 409 -9.43 -22.35 -4.15
C GLY A 409 -10.48 -22.59 -5.23
N SER A 410 -11.42 -23.52 -5.02
CA SER A 410 -12.57 -23.74 -5.90
C SER A 410 -13.55 -22.58 -5.78
N ALA A 411 -14.16 -22.21 -6.91
CA ALA A 411 -15.22 -21.19 -6.97
C ALA A 411 -16.65 -21.77 -6.84
N HIS A 412 -16.76 -23.09 -6.64
CA HIS A 412 -18.04 -23.82 -6.49
C HIS A 412 -18.41 -24.08 -5.03
N GLY A 413 -17.86 -23.33 -4.08
CA GLY A 413 -18.27 -23.41 -2.68
C GLY A 413 -19.76 -23.12 -2.50
N THR A 414 -20.33 -23.56 -1.38
CA THR A 414 -21.73 -23.31 -1.05
C THR A 414 -21.94 -21.84 -0.66
N VAL A 415 -23.13 -21.33 -0.99
CA VAL A 415 -23.71 -20.13 -0.37
C VAL A 415 -24.41 -20.62 0.89
N PHE A 416 -24.17 -19.99 2.02
CA PHE A 416 -24.78 -20.35 3.30
C PHE A 416 -25.85 -19.35 3.67
N ASP A 417 -26.86 -19.82 4.40
CA ASP A 417 -27.85 -18.97 5.03
C ASP A 417 -27.28 -18.35 6.32
N VAL A 418 -27.90 -17.26 6.77
CA VAL A 418 -27.53 -16.61 8.03
C VAL A 418 -27.95 -17.51 9.19
N ASP A 419 -26.99 -17.91 10.03
CA ASP A 419 -27.27 -18.71 11.23
C ASP A 419 -27.82 -17.83 12.37
N LEU A 420 -29.15 -17.75 12.46
CA LEU A 420 -29.86 -17.03 13.52
C LEU A 420 -30.00 -17.83 14.82
N SER A 421 -29.47 -19.06 14.90
CA SER A 421 -29.55 -19.88 16.12
C SER A 421 -28.70 -19.33 17.26
N LEU A 422 -27.66 -18.55 16.94
CA LEU A 422 -26.76 -17.94 17.92
C LEU A 422 -27.37 -16.71 18.61
N ALA A 423 -28.00 -15.84 17.84
CA ALA A 423 -28.74 -14.68 18.33
C ALA A 423 -29.72 -14.15 17.26
N PRO A 424 -30.85 -13.54 17.67
CA PRO A 424 -31.91 -13.15 16.74
C PRO A 424 -31.49 -12.07 15.73
N ASN A 425 -30.61 -11.14 16.12
CA ASN A 425 -30.20 -10.01 15.28
C ASN A 425 -28.74 -10.11 14.81
N ILE A 426 -28.17 -11.31 14.87
CA ILE A 426 -26.74 -11.50 14.65
C ILE A 426 -26.33 -11.06 13.24
N ARG A 427 -25.26 -10.25 13.18
CA ARG A 427 -24.61 -9.92 11.91
C ARG A 427 -24.10 -11.20 11.24
N PRO A 428 -24.42 -11.43 9.94
CA PRO A 428 -23.92 -12.58 9.19
C PRO A 428 -22.40 -12.73 9.29
N LEU A 429 -21.94 -13.96 9.49
CA LEU A 429 -20.52 -14.27 9.55
C LEU A 429 -19.81 -13.76 8.29
N HIS A 430 -18.79 -12.91 8.50
CA HIS A 430 -17.97 -12.45 7.40
C HIS A 430 -17.30 -13.63 6.71
N ARG A 431 -17.47 -13.72 5.40
CA ARG A 431 -17.00 -14.87 4.66
C ARG A 431 -15.48 -15.02 4.76
N GLY A 432 -15.04 -16.26 4.98
CA GLY A 432 -13.66 -16.62 5.26
C GLY A 432 -13.25 -16.51 6.72
N ASP A 433 -14.09 -15.94 7.59
CA ASP A 433 -13.87 -15.95 9.04
C ASP A 433 -14.41 -17.23 9.67
N HIS A 434 -13.93 -17.52 10.88
CA HIS A 434 -14.37 -18.62 11.72
C HIS A 434 -14.97 -18.10 13.02
N GLU A 435 -15.99 -18.79 13.54
CA GLU A 435 -16.62 -18.49 14.82
C GLU A 435 -16.49 -19.64 15.82
N LYS A 436 -16.28 -19.27 17.09
CA LYS A 436 -16.36 -20.19 18.22
C LYS A 436 -17.14 -19.54 19.35
N VAL A 437 -18.23 -20.18 19.77
CA VAL A 437 -19.01 -19.80 20.96
C VAL A 437 -18.70 -20.76 22.10
N ILE A 438 -18.53 -20.20 23.30
CA ILE A 438 -18.35 -20.95 24.56
C ILE A 438 -19.27 -20.41 25.64
N GLU A 439 -19.64 -21.26 26.60
CA GLU A 439 -20.24 -20.82 27.85
C GLU A 439 -19.14 -20.44 28.86
N TYR A 440 -19.36 -19.37 29.60
CA TYR A 440 -18.44 -18.90 30.65
C TYR A 440 -19.25 -18.36 31.83
N THR A 441 -18.86 -18.68 33.07
CA THR A 441 -19.52 -18.12 34.26
C THR A 441 -18.64 -17.03 34.84
N GLY A 442 -19.06 -15.77 34.69
CA GLY A 442 -18.36 -14.64 35.29
C GLY A 442 -18.66 -14.54 36.79
N ASP A 443 -17.67 -14.07 37.56
CA ASP A 443 -17.79 -13.90 39.01
C ASP A 443 -17.95 -12.41 39.41
N GLY A 444 -17.90 -11.49 38.45
CA GLY A 444 -17.97 -10.05 38.68
C GLY A 444 -16.64 -9.43 39.11
N LYS A 445 -15.51 -10.11 38.95
CA LYS A 445 -14.17 -9.62 39.31
C LYS A 445 -13.29 -9.36 38.07
N PRO A 446 -12.20 -8.60 38.22
CA PRO A 446 -11.21 -8.43 37.16
C PRO A 446 -10.57 -9.77 36.77
N HIS A 447 -10.48 -10.01 35.46
CA HIS A 447 -9.82 -11.16 34.86
C HIS A 447 -8.78 -10.73 33.84
N ARG A 448 -7.73 -11.55 33.69
CA ARG A 448 -6.69 -11.36 32.69
C ARG A 448 -7.16 -11.96 31.36
N VAL A 449 -7.60 -11.09 30.45
CA VAL A 449 -8.10 -11.51 29.13
C VAL A 449 -7.01 -11.32 28.10
N ARG A 450 -6.68 -12.40 27.35
CA ARG A 450 -5.70 -12.38 26.26
C ARG A 450 -6.30 -13.03 25.01
N PHE A 451 -6.35 -12.29 23.91
CA PHE A 451 -6.75 -12.78 22.59
C PHE A 451 -5.54 -12.75 21.65
N GLU A 452 -5.31 -13.82 20.91
CA GLU A 452 -4.20 -13.96 19.96
C GLU A 452 -4.72 -14.39 18.59
N MET A 453 -4.22 -13.80 17.49
CA MET A 453 -4.53 -14.23 16.13
C MET A 453 -3.30 -14.14 15.22
N ILE A 454 -3.08 -15.18 14.42
CA ILE A 454 -2.08 -15.18 13.34
C ILE A 454 -2.68 -14.49 12.10
N VAL A 455 -2.00 -13.48 11.57
CA VAL A 455 -2.44 -12.69 10.41
C VAL A 455 -1.62 -13.09 9.18
N GLY A 456 -2.30 -13.30 8.05
CA GLY A 456 -1.68 -13.68 6.77
C GLY A 456 -1.23 -15.14 6.68
N GLY A 457 -0.18 -15.39 5.91
CA GLY A 457 0.42 -16.70 5.68
C GLY A 457 -0.30 -17.56 4.63
N SER A 458 0.36 -18.63 4.20
CA SER A 458 -0.16 -19.70 3.33
C SER A 458 -0.78 -19.22 2.00
N ARG A 459 -0.24 -18.16 1.39
CA ARG A 459 -0.77 -17.50 0.17
C ARG A 459 -2.10 -16.76 0.39
N HIS A 460 -2.38 -16.35 1.61
CA HIS A 460 -3.48 -15.44 1.94
C HIS A 460 -2.94 -14.04 2.20
N ARG A 461 -3.68 -13.01 1.81
CA ARG A 461 -3.36 -11.64 2.18
C ARG A 461 -3.41 -11.45 3.72
N PRO A 462 -2.62 -10.52 4.29
CA PRO A 462 -2.69 -10.16 5.70
C PRO A 462 -3.97 -9.35 5.98
N ASP A 463 -5.10 -10.05 6.00
CA ASP A 463 -6.45 -9.52 6.26
C ASP A 463 -6.90 -9.91 7.67
N PHE A 464 -7.78 -9.09 8.25
CA PHE A 464 -8.36 -9.31 9.57
C PHE A 464 -9.85 -9.69 9.52
N GLY A 465 -10.53 -9.60 8.37
CA GLY A 465 -11.98 -9.87 8.32
C GLY A 465 -12.76 -9.01 9.32
N GLU A 466 -13.63 -9.64 10.10
CA GLU A 466 -14.35 -9.07 11.23
C GLU A 466 -13.87 -9.68 12.55
N THR A 467 -12.55 -9.73 12.74
CA THR A 467 -11.95 -10.31 13.94
C THR A 467 -12.29 -9.53 15.19
N ALA A 468 -12.96 -10.17 16.15
CA ALA A 468 -13.31 -9.57 17.43
C ALA A 468 -13.74 -10.63 18.46
N VAL A 469 -13.72 -10.24 19.74
CA VAL A 469 -14.25 -11.01 20.86
C VAL A 469 -15.51 -10.33 21.36
N PHE A 470 -16.57 -11.10 21.56
CA PHE A 470 -17.88 -10.62 22.01
C PHE A 470 -18.37 -11.40 23.23
N ILE A 471 -19.24 -10.79 24.02
CA ILE A 471 -19.87 -11.37 25.20
C ILE A 471 -21.39 -11.13 25.16
N GLY A 472 -22.19 -12.08 25.63
CA GLY A 472 -23.64 -11.93 25.69
C GLY A 472 -24.27 -12.83 26.74
N ASP A 473 -25.51 -12.53 27.11
CA ASP A 473 -26.32 -13.40 27.97
C ASP A 473 -26.89 -14.59 27.16
N PRO A 474 -27.22 -15.73 27.82
CA PRO A 474 -27.92 -16.84 27.17
C PRO A 474 -29.21 -16.37 26.46
N GLY A 475 -29.34 -16.69 25.18
CA GLY A 475 -30.51 -16.33 24.35
C GLY A 475 -30.61 -14.86 23.95
N LYS A 476 -29.60 -14.03 24.20
CA LYS A 476 -29.54 -12.60 23.82
C LYS A 476 -28.51 -12.32 22.72
N ASP A 477 -28.48 -11.10 22.20
CA ASP A 477 -27.44 -10.66 21.27
C ASP A 477 -26.06 -10.55 21.95
N PHE A 478 -25.01 -10.53 21.14
CA PHE A 478 -23.63 -10.40 21.59
C PHE A 478 -23.18 -8.94 21.49
N GLN A 479 -22.50 -8.44 22.50
CA GLN A 479 -21.84 -7.13 22.47
C GLN A 479 -20.32 -7.29 22.38
N LEU A 480 -19.65 -6.33 21.75
CA LEU A 480 -18.20 -6.29 21.66
C LEU A 480 -17.58 -6.28 23.07
N LEU A 481 -16.57 -7.13 23.31
CA LEU A 481 -15.86 -7.16 24.57
C LEU A 481 -14.98 -5.92 24.68
N THR A 482 -15.18 -5.15 25.74
CA THR A 482 -14.55 -3.85 25.92
C THR A 482 -14.42 -3.50 27.41
N PRO A 483 -13.34 -2.83 27.83
CA PRO A 483 -13.24 -2.16 29.13
C PRO A 483 -13.96 -0.80 29.18
N SER A 484 -14.43 -0.27 28.03
CA SER A 484 -15.16 1.00 27.94
C SER A 484 -16.67 0.82 28.16
N ASP A 485 -17.36 1.85 28.62
CA ASP A 485 -18.84 1.90 28.72
C ASP A 485 -19.56 1.91 27.36
N LYS A 486 -18.82 2.05 26.25
CA LYS A 486 -19.39 2.08 24.90
C LYS A 486 -19.83 0.68 24.47
N VAL A 487 -21.14 0.47 24.44
CA VAL A 487 -21.76 -0.76 23.93
C VAL A 487 -21.80 -0.72 22.40
N VAL A 488 -21.36 -1.82 21.77
CA VAL A 488 -21.49 -2.06 20.33
C VAL A 488 -21.98 -3.48 20.14
N MET A 489 -23.22 -3.66 19.69
CA MET A 489 -23.80 -4.97 19.44
C MET A 489 -23.25 -5.59 18.15
N LEU A 490 -23.20 -6.93 18.09
CA LEU A 490 -22.91 -7.71 16.88
C LEU A 490 -24.17 -7.79 15.99
N THR A 491 -24.71 -6.63 15.66
CA THR A 491 -25.80 -6.43 14.71
C THR A 491 -25.28 -5.57 13.57
N ASP A 492 -25.94 -5.61 12.41
CA ASP A 492 -25.58 -4.68 11.33
C ASP A 492 -25.79 -3.22 11.74
N GLU A 493 -26.78 -2.96 12.60
CA GLU A 493 -27.14 -1.63 13.12
C GLU A 493 -25.95 -0.94 13.80
N ASP A 494 -25.31 -1.62 14.74
CA ASP A 494 -24.21 -1.07 15.53
C ASP A 494 -22.84 -1.28 14.86
N TRP A 495 -22.60 -2.45 14.27
CA TRP A 495 -21.29 -2.83 13.77
C TRP A 495 -20.85 -1.99 12.57
N LEU A 496 -21.75 -1.68 11.62
CA LEU A 496 -21.39 -0.96 10.40
C LEU A 496 -20.96 0.49 10.67
N PRO A 497 -21.71 1.31 11.46
CA PRO A 497 -21.24 2.63 11.88
C PRO A 497 -19.95 2.55 12.71
N PHE A 498 -19.86 1.59 13.64
CA PHE A 498 -18.65 1.39 14.43
C PHE A 498 -17.41 1.11 13.56
N ALA A 499 -17.51 0.15 12.63
CA ALA A 499 -16.42 -0.22 11.73
C ALA A 499 -16.05 0.90 10.76
N ARG A 500 -17.00 1.78 10.42
CA ARG A 500 -16.73 2.99 9.64
C ARG A 500 -15.90 3.96 10.49
N GLN A 501 -16.38 4.32 11.68
CA GLN A 501 -15.68 5.25 12.59
C GLN A 501 -14.28 4.74 12.95
N TYR A 502 -14.13 3.45 13.24
CA TYR A 502 -12.83 2.82 13.51
C TYR A 502 -11.81 3.14 12.42
N ARG A 503 -12.18 3.02 11.14
CA ARG A 503 -11.29 3.31 10.01
C ARG A 503 -11.00 4.80 9.83
N TYR A 504 -11.96 5.66 10.17
CA TYR A 504 -11.74 7.11 10.18
C TYR A 504 -10.69 7.49 11.23
N ASP A 505 -10.80 6.95 12.45
CA ASP A 505 -9.87 7.23 13.54
C ASP A 505 -8.43 6.80 13.20
N GLN A 506 -8.29 5.70 12.45
CA GLN A 506 -6.98 5.22 11.98
C GLN A 506 -6.26 6.20 11.05
N ILE A 507 -6.95 7.11 10.36
CA ILE A 507 -6.29 8.10 9.49
C ILE A 507 -5.41 9.04 10.33
N ALA A 508 -5.96 9.58 11.43
CA ALA A 508 -5.25 10.49 12.32
C ALA A 508 -4.09 9.76 13.04
N ILE A 509 -4.36 8.57 13.58
CA ILE A 509 -3.32 7.73 14.24
C ILE A 509 -2.15 7.46 13.27
N ASN A 510 -2.45 7.14 12.02
CA ASN A 510 -1.43 6.88 11.01
C ASN A 510 -0.64 8.14 10.64
N ALA A 511 -1.29 9.31 10.60
CA ALA A 511 -0.60 10.59 10.36
C ALA A 511 0.40 10.92 11.48
N GLU A 512 -0.02 10.83 12.75
CA GLU A 512 0.86 11.07 13.90
C GLU A 512 2.09 10.15 13.88
N ARG A 513 1.87 8.86 13.62
CA ARG A 513 2.94 7.86 13.57
C ARG A 513 3.90 8.09 12.42
N ARG A 514 3.38 8.47 11.25
CA ARG A 514 4.17 8.79 10.06
C ARG A 514 5.05 10.02 10.30
N GLN A 515 4.48 11.08 10.87
CA GLN A 515 5.20 12.30 11.23
C GLN A 515 6.30 12.00 12.26
N ALA A 516 5.97 11.24 13.31
CA ALA A 516 6.94 10.81 14.31
C ALA A 516 8.10 9.98 13.71
N ALA A 517 7.79 9.03 12.81
CA ALA A 517 8.80 8.22 12.14
C ALA A 517 9.72 9.04 11.21
N SER A 518 9.21 10.13 10.64
CA SER A 518 9.93 10.94 9.63
C SER A 518 10.66 12.18 10.16
N LYS A 519 10.82 12.31 11.49
CA LYS A 519 11.42 13.52 12.10
C LYS A 519 12.80 13.89 11.52
N LYS A 520 13.71 12.91 11.40
CA LYS A 520 15.04 13.13 10.80
C LYS A 520 14.98 13.42 9.30
N GLU A 521 14.01 12.82 8.61
CA GLU A 521 13.78 13.09 7.20
C GLU A 521 13.31 14.53 6.99
N ALA A 522 12.44 15.05 7.87
CA ALA A 522 12.00 16.45 7.84
C ALA A 522 13.19 17.42 7.99
N GLU A 523 14.11 17.17 8.92
CA GLU A 523 15.33 17.98 9.08
C GLU A 523 16.19 18.04 7.81
N TYR A 524 16.29 16.92 7.07
CA TYR A 524 16.97 16.87 5.78
C TYR A 524 16.27 17.73 4.72
N TRP A 525 14.93 17.72 4.69
CA TRP A 525 14.15 18.53 3.75
C TRP A 525 14.19 20.03 4.11
N ASP A 526 14.13 20.39 5.38
CA ASP A 526 14.29 21.77 5.83
C ASP A 526 15.64 22.36 5.39
N TRP A 527 16.71 21.56 5.51
CA TRP A 527 18.02 21.93 5.00
C TRP A 527 18.03 22.11 3.47
N ARG A 528 17.40 21.20 2.71
CA ARG A 528 17.27 21.35 1.25
C ARG A 528 16.47 22.59 0.86
N HIS A 529 15.40 22.91 1.58
CA HIS A 529 14.60 24.11 1.33
C HIS A 529 15.38 25.38 1.64
N LYS A 530 16.21 25.40 2.69
CA LYS A 530 17.10 26.53 2.95
C LYS A 530 18.03 26.79 1.76
N LEU A 531 18.65 25.75 1.22
CA LEU A 531 19.51 25.87 0.03
C LEU A 531 18.74 26.33 -1.21
N ALA A 532 17.52 25.80 -1.40
CA ALA A 532 16.66 26.21 -2.50
C ALA A 532 16.30 27.70 -2.43
N LYS A 533 15.99 28.20 -1.22
CA LYS A 533 15.74 29.63 -0.97
C LYS A 533 16.97 30.48 -1.30
N GLU A 534 18.14 30.10 -0.79
CA GLU A 534 19.39 30.81 -1.05
C GLU A 534 19.70 30.90 -2.55
N GLU A 535 19.41 29.84 -3.32
CA GLU A 535 19.62 29.85 -4.76
C GLU A 535 18.62 30.74 -5.50
N VAL A 536 17.33 30.65 -5.18
CA VAL A 536 16.30 31.49 -5.82
C VAL A 536 16.55 32.97 -5.54
N LEU A 537 17.06 33.33 -4.36
CA LEU A 537 17.41 34.71 -4.02
C LEU A 537 18.60 35.27 -4.81
N LYS A 538 19.44 34.42 -5.42
CA LYS A 538 20.51 34.88 -6.33
C LYS A 538 19.99 35.22 -7.73
N GLN A 539 18.81 34.71 -8.09
CA GLN A 539 18.19 35.02 -9.37
C GLN A 539 17.63 36.45 -9.35
N PRO A 540 17.44 37.10 -10.52
CA PRO A 540 16.71 38.36 -10.60
C PRO A 540 15.31 38.21 -9.99
N GLN A 541 15.00 39.04 -9.01
CA GLN A 541 13.68 39.03 -8.36
C GLN A 541 12.68 39.78 -9.22
N VAL A 542 11.48 39.22 -9.42
CA VAL A 542 10.41 39.90 -10.15
C VAL A 542 9.86 41.03 -9.28
N LYS A 543 9.93 42.27 -9.79
CA LYS A 543 9.36 43.44 -9.11
C LYS A 543 7.84 43.46 -9.29
N VAL A 544 7.10 43.48 -8.18
CA VAL A 544 5.64 43.62 -8.21
C VAL A 544 5.27 45.01 -8.79
N PRO A 545 4.39 45.09 -9.79
CA PRO A 545 3.91 46.35 -10.35
C PRO A 545 3.21 47.22 -9.31
N ALA A 546 3.20 48.53 -9.53
CA ALA A 546 2.38 49.43 -8.73
C ALA A 546 0.88 49.17 -8.98
N ALA A 547 0.04 49.47 -7.99
CA ALA A 547 -1.40 49.35 -8.12
C ALA A 547 -1.94 50.21 -9.28
N ALA A 548 -2.68 49.59 -10.19
CA ALA A 548 -3.35 50.30 -11.28
C ALA A 548 -4.48 51.19 -10.73
N LYS A 549 -4.53 52.44 -11.17
CA LYS A 549 -5.53 53.41 -10.70
C LYS A 549 -6.94 52.96 -11.10
N GLY A 550 -7.86 52.89 -10.13
CA GLY A 550 -9.27 52.58 -10.37
C GLY A 550 -9.60 51.09 -10.49
N LEU A 551 -8.63 50.18 -10.30
CA LEU A 551 -8.83 48.74 -10.28
C LEU A 551 -8.64 48.18 -8.87
N ARG A 552 -9.50 47.24 -8.44
CA ARG A 552 -9.39 46.59 -7.13
C ARG A 552 -8.19 45.66 -7.08
N ALA A 553 -7.51 45.58 -5.94
CA ALA A 553 -6.38 44.69 -5.71
C ALA A 553 -6.25 44.37 -4.22
N ASN A 554 -6.08 43.08 -3.90
CA ASN A 554 -5.83 42.61 -2.54
C ASN A 554 -4.35 42.24 -2.34
N ASN A 555 -3.69 41.70 -3.37
CA ASN A 555 -2.30 41.27 -3.28
C ASN A 555 -1.52 41.42 -4.60
N ALA A 556 -0.28 40.90 -4.61
CA ALA A 556 0.63 40.99 -5.75
C ALA A 556 0.06 40.41 -7.05
N ILE A 557 -0.74 39.33 -6.99
CA ILE A 557 -1.36 38.72 -8.17
C ILE A 557 -2.20 39.77 -8.90
N ASP A 558 -3.04 40.49 -8.15
CA ASP A 558 -3.93 41.50 -8.71
C ASP A 558 -3.16 42.64 -9.37
N HIS A 559 -1.98 43.03 -8.84
CA HIS A 559 -1.16 44.06 -9.46
C HIS A 559 -0.65 43.66 -10.85
N PHE A 560 -0.19 42.42 -11.03
CA PHE A 560 0.23 41.92 -12.35
C PHE A 560 -0.94 41.84 -13.33
N ILE A 561 -2.07 41.29 -12.90
CA ILE A 561 -3.28 41.15 -13.73
C ILE A 561 -3.81 42.53 -14.13
N ASN A 562 -3.94 43.44 -13.17
CA ASN A 562 -4.48 44.78 -13.41
C ASN A 562 -3.58 45.63 -14.31
N GLN A 563 -2.27 45.39 -14.33
CA GLN A 563 -1.38 46.08 -15.27
C GLN A 563 -1.73 45.73 -16.73
N ARG A 564 -2.07 44.47 -17.00
CA ARG A 564 -2.52 44.05 -18.33
C ARG A 564 -3.92 44.56 -18.64
N LEU A 565 -4.86 44.42 -17.71
CA LEU A 565 -6.23 44.94 -17.88
C LEU A 565 -6.26 46.45 -18.16
N SER A 566 -5.39 47.22 -17.51
CA SER A 566 -5.24 48.66 -17.75
C SER A 566 -4.73 48.97 -19.17
N LYS A 567 -3.74 48.21 -19.65
CA LYS A 567 -3.22 48.34 -21.04
C LYS A 567 -4.28 47.99 -22.08
N GLU A 568 -5.11 46.99 -21.80
CA GLU A 568 -6.16 46.51 -22.69
C GLU A 568 -7.51 47.24 -22.51
N ASN A 569 -7.59 48.19 -21.58
CA ASN A 569 -8.83 48.88 -21.20
C ASN A 569 -9.99 47.92 -20.84
N ALA A 570 -9.65 46.77 -20.24
CA ALA A 570 -10.60 45.73 -19.85
C ALA A 570 -11.12 45.96 -18.42
N LYS A 571 -12.40 45.65 -18.19
CA LYS A 571 -13.05 45.81 -16.89
C LYS A 571 -12.92 44.54 -16.04
N GLN A 572 -12.76 44.71 -14.73
CA GLN A 572 -12.87 43.62 -13.76
C GLN A 572 -14.33 43.19 -13.62
N SER A 573 -14.60 41.89 -13.55
CA SER A 573 -15.92 41.39 -13.14
C SER A 573 -16.26 41.79 -11.69
N ALA A 574 -17.53 41.75 -11.32
CA ALA A 574 -17.96 42.11 -9.97
C ALA A 574 -17.39 41.12 -8.92
N PRO A 575 -17.19 41.55 -7.66
CA PRO A 575 -16.82 40.63 -6.59
C PRO A 575 -18.00 39.70 -6.23
N LEU A 576 -17.70 38.46 -5.88
CA LEU A 576 -18.68 37.51 -5.34
C LEU A 576 -19.33 38.02 -4.05
N SER A 577 -20.56 37.60 -3.81
CA SER A 577 -21.18 37.69 -2.49
C SER A 577 -20.43 36.81 -1.48
N ASP A 578 -20.60 37.10 -0.19
CA ASP A 578 -19.93 36.36 0.90
C ASP A 578 -20.22 34.85 0.88
N LEU A 579 -21.47 34.46 0.60
CA LEU A 579 -21.86 33.05 0.57
C LEU A 579 -21.40 32.33 -0.71
N ALA A 580 -21.42 33.03 -1.85
CA ALA A 580 -20.88 32.48 -3.09
C ALA A 580 -19.36 32.28 -3.00
N PHE A 581 -18.64 33.21 -2.34
CA PHE A 581 -17.23 33.03 -2.01
C PHE A 581 -17.00 31.79 -1.13
N LEU A 582 -17.78 31.64 -0.05
CA LEU A 582 -17.65 30.47 0.83
C LEU A 582 -17.93 29.16 0.09
N ARG A 583 -18.94 29.13 -0.79
CA ARG A 583 -19.25 27.97 -1.64
C ARG A 583 -18.09 27.61 -2.57
N ARG A 584 -17.58 28.59 -3.34
CA ARG A 584 -16.42 28.40 -4.23
C ARG A 584 -15.22 27.86 -3.45
N LEU A 585 -14.89 28.52 -2.34
CA LEU A 585 -13.75 28.15 -1.51
C LEU A 585 -13.91 26.74 -0.93
N SER A 586 -15.08 26.38 -0.41
CA SER A 586 -15.34 25.04 0.14
C SER A 586 -15.19 23.94 -0.91
N LEU A 587 -15.70 24.16 -2.13
CA LEU A 587 -15.55 23.21 -3.24
C LEU A 587 -14.10 23.09 -3.69
N ASP A 588 -13.37 24.20 -3.80
CA ASP A 588 -11.96 24.21 -4.20
C ASP A 588 -11.00 23.65 -3.14
N THR A 589 -11.39 23.70 -1.86
CA THR A 589 -10.57 23.21 -0.76
C THR A 589 -10.93 21.78 -0.37
N THR A 590 -12.16 21.55 0.06
CA THR A 590 -12.62 20.28 0.64
C THR A 590 -13.35 19.37 -0.34
N GLY A 591 -13.68 19.88 -1.53
CA GLY A 591 -14.44 19.14 -2.54
C GLY A 591 -15.93 19.02 -2.24
N THR A 592 -16.41 19.66 -1.19
CA THR A 592 -17.83 19.60 -0.77
C THR A 592 -18.42 20.99 -0.59
N ILE A 593 -19.73 21.11 -0.82
CA ILE A 593 -20.53 22.27 -0.41
C ILE A 593 -20.35 22.50 1.11
N PRO A 594 -20.26 23.76 1.58
CA PRO A 594 -20.00 24.03 2.99
C PRO A 594 -21.14 23.51 3.87
N ALA A 595 -20.77 22.84 4.97
CA ALA A 595 -21.73 22.39 5.97
C ALA A 595 -22.46 23.58 6.60
N PRO A 596 -23.74 23.44 7.01
CA PRO A 596 -24.49 24.52 7.67
C PRO A 596 -23.78 25.14 8.88
N GLU A 597 -23.04 24.35 9.64
CA GLU A 597 -22.25 24.78 10.80
C GLU A 597 -21.15 25.76 10.37
N LEU A 598 -20.43 25.46 9.28
CA LEU A 598 -19.42 26.34 8.72
C LEU A 598 -20.03 27.65 8.19
N VAL A 599 -21.22 27.60 7.59
CA VAL A 599 -21.93 28.81 7.14
C VAL A 599 -22.26 29.72 8.33
N LYS A 600 -22.74 29.13 9.45
CA LYS A 600 -23.03 29.87 10.68
C LYS A 600 -21.75 30.48 11.29
N GLU A 601 -20.68 29.70 11.41
CA GLU A 601 -19.37 30.15 11.90
C GLU A 601 -18.82 31.31 11.05
N TYR A 602 -18.96 31.21 9.73
CA TYR A 602 -18.51 32.22 8.78
C TYR A 602 -19.29 33.53 8.92
N LEU A 603 -20.63 33.47 8.92
CA LEU A 603 -21.46 34.68 9.03
C LEU A 603 -21.34 35.38 10.39
N ALA A 604 -20.96 34.64 11.44
CA ALA A 604 -20.69 35.18 12.77
C ALA A 604 -19.40 36.03 12.83
N GLN A 605 -18.47 35.87 11.88
CA GLN A 605 -17.28 36.72 11.81
C GLN A 605 -17.64 38.13 11.35
N LYS A 606 -16.78 39.11 11.66
CA LYS A 606 -16.90 40.48 11.14
C LYS A 606 -16.65 40.50 9.62
N PRO A 607 -17.43 41.26 8.82
CA PRO A 607 -17.31 41.28 7.36
C PRO A 607 -15.88 41.40 6.83
N GLU A 608 -15.05 42.24 7.45
CA GLU A 608 -13.65 42.47 7.09
C GLU A 608 -12.71 41.25 7.30
N ASN A 609 -13.08 40.33 8.18
CA ASN A 609 -12.26 39.15 8.54
C ASN A 609 -12.88 37.82 8.08
N ARG A 610 -14.11 37.83 7.56
CA ARG A 610 -14.84 36.62 7.16
C ARG A 610 -14.04 35.75 6.20
N ARG A 611 -13.58 36.35 5.10
CA ARG A 611 -12.92 35.61 4.02
C ARG A 611 -11.58 35.03 4.46
N SER A 612 -10.78 35.79 5.20
CA SER A 612 -9.50 35.30 5.73
C SER A 612 -9.71 34.17 6.76
N PHE A 613 -10.72 34.27 7.62
CA PHE A 613 -11.12 33.18 8.51
C PHE A 613 -11.47 31.90 7.74
N ALA A 614 -12.31 31.99 6.69
CA ALA A 614 -12.69 30.82 5.90
C ALA A 614 -11.50 30.19 5.16
N ILE A 615 -10.61 31.01 4.58
CA ILE A 615 -9.39 30.55 3.90
C ILE A 615 -8.52 29.76 4.89
N GLU A 616 -8.26 30.30 6.07
CA GLU A 616 -7.48 29.61 7.10
C GLU A 616 -8.13 28.31 7.56
N ARG A 617 -9.43 28.37 7.85
CA ARG A 617 -10.20 27.22 8.36
C ARG A 617 -10.24 26.06 7.37
N LEU A 618 -10.38 26.35 6.08
CA LEU A 618 -10.54 25.34 5.03
C LEU A 618 -9.20 24.82 4.49
N LEU A 619 -8.15 25.65 4.44
CA LEU A 619 -6.81 25.17 4.09
C LEU A 619 -6.26 24.19 5.15
N ASN A 620 -6.65 24.36 6.42
CA ASN A 620 -6.27 23.44 7.49
C ASN A 620 -7.22 22.25 7.65
N ASP A 621 -8.28 22.16 6.84
CA ASP A 621 -9.21 21.04 6.91
C ASP A 621 -8.58 19.77 6.32
N PRO A 622 -8.65 18.61 7.01
CA PRO A 622 -8.16 17.34 6.48
C PRO A 622 -8.76 16.94 5.12
N ALA A 623 -9.98 17.38 4.81
CA ALA A 623 -10.63 17.11 3.53
C ALA A 623 -9.93 17.79 2.34
N TRP A 624 -8.99 18.72 2.58
CA TRP A 624 -8.05 19.19 1.56
C TRP A 624 -7.37 18.03 0.83
N ALA A 625 -6.96 17.00 1.58
CA ALA A 625 -6.36 15.80 1.00
C ALA A 625 -7.34 15.04 0.10
N ASP A 626 -8.59 14.89 0.53
CA ASP A 626 -9.62 14.18 -0.23
C ASP A 626 -9.86 14.82 -1.60
N ASN A 627 -9.94 16.16 -1.66
CA ASN A 627 -10.21 16.89 -2.90
C ASN A 627 -9.06 16.80 -3.93
N TRP A 628 -7.81 16.69 -3.47
CA TRP A 628 -6.65 16.65 -4.35
C TRP A 628 -6.37 15.27 -4.95
N VAL A 629 -6.77 14.18 -4.28
CA VAL A 629 -6.38 12.83 -4.69
C VAL A 629 -6.92 12.46 -6.06
N GLY A 630 -8.21 12.71 -6.34
CA GLY A 630 -8.82 12.35 -7.63
C GLY A 630 -8.08 12.96 -8.83
N TYR A 631 -7.65 14.21 -8.71
CA TYR A 631 -6.85 14.89 -9.73
C TYR A 631 -5.47 14.26 -9.90
N TRP A 632 -4.76 13.98 -8.81
CA TRP A 632 -3.43 13.37 -8.89
C TRP A 632 -3.47 11.89 -9.31
N GLN A 633 -4.60 11.20 -9.12
CA GLN A 633 -4.80 9.88 -9.75
C GLN A 633 -4.84 9.98 -11.27
N ASP A 634 -5.46 11.02 -11.84
CA ASP A 634 -5.48 11.24 -13.30
C ASP A 634 -4.13 11.71 -13.84
N VAL A 635 -3.50 12.67 -13.17
CA VAL A 635 -2.19 13.20 -13.58
C VAL A 635 -1.09 12.13 -13.50
N LEU A 636 -1.15 11.23 -12.51
CA LEU A 636 -0.16 10.16 -12.32
C LEU A 636 -0.58 8.82 -12.92
N ALA A 637 -1.75 8.76 -13.58
CA ALA A 637 -2.32 7.57 -14.17
C ALA A 637 -2.40 6.37 -13.18
N GLU A 638 -2.94 6.59 -11.99
CA GLU A 638 -3.13 5.54 -10.97
C GLU A 638 -4.34 4.65 -11.30
N ASN A 639 -4.09 3.38 -11.60
CA ASN A 639 -5.13 2.48 -12.15
C ASN A 639 -5.13 1.09 -11.49
N PRO A 640 -5.47 0.96 -10.19
CA PRO A 640 -5.52 -0.34 -9.53
C PRO A 640 -6.77 -1.11 -9.94
N ASN A 641 -6.55 -2.36 -10.37
CA ASN A 641 -7.61 -3.29 -10.71
C ASN A 641 -7.82 -4.29 -9.56
N ILE A 642 -9.04 -4.35 -9.00
CA ILE A 642 -9.39 -5.25 -7.88
C ILE A 642 -9.64 -6.71 -8.32
N VAL A 643 -10.00 -6.93 -9.59
CA VAL A 643 -10.38 -8.25 -10.12
C VAL A 643 -9.15 -9.06 -10.51
N ASN A 644 -8.27 -8.43 -11.26
CA ASN A 644 -6.98 -8.99 -11.62
C ASN A 644 -5.89 -7.90 -11.65
N PRO A 645 -5.14 -7.73 -10.55
CA PRO A 645 -4.04 -6.77 -10.46
C PRO A 645 -2.92 -7.01 -11.47
N THR A 646 -2.89 -8.17 -12.15
CA THR A 646 -1.89 -8.46 -13.18
C THR A 646 -2.22 -7.85 -14.54
N LEU A 647 -3.35 -7.16 -14.72
CA LEU A 647 -3.85 -6.71 -16.03
C LEU A 647 -4.04 -5.19 -16.03
N ASN A 648 -3.24 -4.49 -16.85
CA ASN A 648 -3.26 -3.03 -17.03
C ASN A 648 -3.26 -2.21 -15.72
N ASN A 649 -2.60 -2.74 -14.69
CA ASN A 649 -2.56 -2.14 -13.37
C ASN A 649 -1.35 -1.21 -13.19
N THR A 650 -1.61 0.02 -12.76
CA THR A 650 -0.63 1.03 -12.34
C THR A 650 -0.95 1.53 -10.92
N GLY A 651 -0.85 0.67 -9.91
CA GLY A 651 -1.14 1.02 -8.52
C GLY A 651 -1.40 -0.22 -7.63
N PRO A 652 -1.70 -0.04 -6.32
CA PRO A 652 -2.17 1.22 -5.74
C PRO A 652 -1.05 2.04 -5.07
N PHE A 653 -1.09 3.36 -5.28
CA PHE A 653 -0.29 4.35 -4.52
C PHE A 653 -1.11 5.57 -4.11
N ARG A 654 -2.45 5.54 -4.31
CA ARG A 654 -3.39 6.60 -3.94
C ARG A 654 -3.37 6.98 -2.46
N TRP A 655 -3.10 6.02 -1.57
CA TRP A 655 -3.05 6.29 -0.13
C TRP A 655 -1.85 7.14 0.24
N TRP A 656 -0.70 6.93 -0.39
CA TRP A 656 0.45 7.84 -0.27
C TRP A 656 0.16 9.23 -0.83
N ILE A 657 -0.61 9.36 -1.91
CA ILE A 657 -1.05 10.68 -2.41
C ILE A 657 -1.87 11.39 -1.32
N HIS A 658 -2.89 10.71 -0.78
CA HIS A 658 -3.72 11.24 0.30
C HIS A 658 -2.89 11.63 1.54
N GLU A 659 -2.02 10.72 2.02
CA GLU A 659 -1.13 10.98 3.15
C GLU A 659 -0.22 12.19 2.91
N SER A 660 0.26 12.39 1.67
CA SER A 660 1.12 13.52 1.33
C SER A 660 0.38 14.86 1.40
N PHE A 661 -0.88 14.93 0.96
CA PHE A 661 -1.68 16.15 1.12
C PHE A 661 -2.16 16.37 2.56
N TYR A 662 -2.47 15.29 3.27
CA TYR A 662 -2.90 15.34 4.66
C TYR A 662 -1.81 15.96 5.54
N ASP A 663 -0.55 15.57 5.32
CA ASP A 663 0.62 16.11 6.05
C ASP A 663 1.14 17.44 5.50
N ASN A 664 0.50 18.01 4.47
CA ASN A 664 1.01 19.17 3.72
C ASN A 664 2.47 18.99 3.25
N LYS A 665 2.78 17.83 2.67
CA LYS A 665 4.13 17.50 2.21
C LYS A 665 4.60 18.47 1.12
N PRO A 666 5.80 19.07 1.26
CA PRO A 666 6.45 19.85 0.22
C PRO A 666 6.53 19.09 -1.11
N PHE A 667 6.24 19.77 -2.21
CA PHE A 667 6.02 19.09 -3.49
C PHE A 667 7.31 18.57 -4.16
N ASP A 668 8.47 19.14 -3.82
CA ASP A 668 9.77 18.60 -4.17
C ASP A 668 10.03 17.24 -3.47
N ARG A 669 9.62 17.11 -2.20
CA ARG A 669 9.60 15.84 -1.49
C ARG A 669 8.59 14.86 -2.07
N PHE A 670 7.38 15.33 -2.41
CA PHE A 670 6.36 14.51 -3.08
C PHE A 670 6.91 13.85 -4.36
N LEU A 671 7.49 14.65 -5.26
CA LEU A 671 8.09 14.12 -6.48
C LEU A 671 9.26 13.18 -6.18
N THR A 672 10.12 13.54 -5.24
CA THR A 672 11.29 12.71 -4.89
C THR A 672 10.88 11.34 -4.38
N GLU A 673 9.91 11.26 -3.46
CA GLU A 673 9.40 9.97 -2.97
C GLU A 673 8.74 9.14 -4.09
N LEU A 674 7.98 9.77 -4.99
CA LEU A 674 7.38 9.12 -6.15
C LEU A 674 8.45 8.53 -7.09
N VAL A 675 9.47 9.31 -7.42
CA VAL A 675 10.58 8.91 -8.31
C VAL A 675 11.40 7.79 -7.68
N MET A 676 11.64 7.85 -6.37
CA MET A 676 12.39 6.81 -5.66
C MET A 676 11.65 5.46 -5.65
N MET A 677 10.31 5.49 -5.66
CA MET A 677 9.41 4.32 -5.65
C MET A 677 9.74 3.37 -4.49
N GLU A 678 9.94 3.91 -3.30
CA GLU A 678 10.22 3.14 -2.08
C GLU A 678 8.93 2.74 -1.35
N GLY A 679 9.02 1.81 -0.40
CA GLY A 679 7.92 1.43 0.46
C GLY A 679 7.05 0.29 -0.07
N SER A 680 5.81 0.25 0.40
CA SER A 680 4.83 -0.79 0.06
C SER A 680 4.47 -0.73 -1.41
N LYS A 681 4.56 -1.87 -2.09
CA LYS A 681 4.12 -2.01 -3.48
C LYS A 681 2.59 -2.17 -3.55
N TYR A 682 2.00 -2.99 -2.69
CA TYR A 682 0.61 -3.43 -2.83
C TYR A 682 -0.37 -2.76 -1.86
N PHE A 683 0.12 -2.12 -0.79
CA PHE A 683 -0.72 -1.56 0.27
C PHE A 683 -0.71 -0.03 0.30
N GLY A 684 -0.38 0.62 -0.82
CA GLY A 684 -0.58 2.06 -1.01
C GLY A 684 0.65 2.96 -0.85
N GLY A 685 1.87 2.41 -0.88
CA GLY A 685 3.11 3.20 -0.87
C GLY A 685 3.58 3.64 -2.27
N PRO A 686 4.60 4.52 -2.37
CA PRO A 686 5.18 5.00 -3.63
C PRO A 686 5.71 3.89 -4.55
N ALA A 687 6.18 2.77 -4.01
CA ALA A 687 6.57 1.60 -4.81
C ALA A 687 5.43 1.06 -5.68
N GLY A 688 4.17 1.37 -5.34
CA GLY A 688 3.02 1.11 -6.19
C GLY A 688 3.09 1.80 -7.55
N PHE A 689 3.78 2.94 -7.66
CA PHE A 689 3.99 3.65 -8.93
C PHE A 689 4.87 2.85 -9.89
N GLU A 690 5.74 1.95 -9.40
CA GLU A 690 6.55 1.07 -10.27
C GLU A 690 5.69 0.06 -11.05
N MET A 691 4.48 -0.25 -10.57
CA MET A 691 3.59 -1.20 -11.25
C MET A 691 3.11 -0.67 -12.60
N ALA A 692 3.24 -1.53 -13.60
CA ALA A 692 2.69 -1.37 -14.94
C ALA A 692 2.54 -2.78 -15.53
N SER A 693 1.54 -3.52 -15.03
CA SER A 693 1.33 -4.91 -15.39
C SER A 693 1.04 -5.04 -16.90
N GLN A 694 1.63 -6.04 -17.56
CA GLN A 694 1.58 -6.27 -19.02
C GLN A 694 2.12 -5.12 -19.88
N ASN A 695 2.92 -4.21 -19.33
CA ASN A 695 3.64 -3.20 -20.09
C ASN A 695 5.04 -3.72 -20.50
N ASP A 696 5.40 -3.52 -21.76
CA ASP A 696 6.66 -3.94 -22.38
C ASP A 696 7.85 -3.00 -22.09
N ALA A 697 7.59 -1.73 -21.71
CA ALA A 697 8.58 -0.79 -21.17
C ALA A 697 8.00 0.03 -20.00
N PRO A 698 7.84 -0.58 -18.81
CA PRO A 698 7.15 0.06 -17.69
C PRO A 698 7.80 1.38 -17.29
N MET A 699 9.13 1.46 -17.25
CA MET A 699 9.84 2.69 -16.87
C MET A 699 9.71 3.82 -17.90
N ALA A 700 9.52 3.51 -19.19
CA ALA A 700 9.25 4.52 -20.20
C ALA A 700 7.85 5.14 -20.00
N ALA A 701 6.85 4.33 -19.64
CA ALA A 701 5.54 4.85 -19.27
C ALA A 701 5.62 5.78 -18.03
N LYS A 702 6.44 5.41 -17.02
CA LYS A 702 6.65 6.26 -15.83
C LYS A 702 7.42 7.54 -16.14
N ALA A 703 8.42 7.48 -17.02
CA ALA A 703 9.15 8.65 -17.49
C ALA A 703 8.23 9.64 -18.22
N HIS A 704 7.33 9.14 -19.08
CA HIS A 704 6.31 9.97 -19.73
C HIS A 704 5.38 10.63 -18.71
N ILE A 705 4.88 9.88 -17.72
CA ILE A 705 4.03 10.44 -16.65
C ILE A 705 4.76 11.53 -15.87
N ILE A 706 6.01 11.30 -15.44
CA ILE A 706 6.79 12.29 -14.69
C ILE A 706 7.07 13.54 -15.53
N GLY A 707 7.48 13.37 -16.79
CA GLY A 707 7.75 14.47 -17.70
C GLY A 707 6.50 15.33 -17.95
N GLN A 708 5.35 14.71 -18.21
CA GLN A 708 4.09 15.42 -18.43
C GLN A 708 3.61 16.11 -17.16
N ALA A 709 3.60 15.41 -16.02
CA ALA A 709 3.08 15.92 -14.75
C ALA A 709 3.91 17.08 -14.20
N PHE A 710 5.25 17.00 -14.26
CA PHE A 710 6.13 17.90 -13.53
C PHE A 710 7.01 18.78 -14.41
N LEU A 711 7.11 18.51 -15.72
CA LEU A 711 7.88 19.31 -16.67
C LEU A 711 7.06 19.84 -17.85
N GLY A 712 5.80 19.43 -17.99
CA GLY A 712 4.96 19.82 -19.14
C GLY A 712 5.44 19.21 -20.46
N LEU A 713 6.09 18.04 -20.41
CA LEU A 713 6.64 17.34 -21.59
C LEU A 713 5.76 16.16 -22.00
N ASN A 714 5.04 16.29 -23.11
CA ASN A 714 4.15 15.25 -23.61
C ASN A 714 4.89 14.20 -24.46
N MET A 715 5.70 13.37 -23.81
CA MET A 715 6.53 12.35 -24.47
C MET A 715 5.78 11.10 -24.97
N LYS A 716 4.47 11.18 -25.23
CA LYS A 716 3.67 9.99 -25.60
C LYS A 716 4.11 9.39 -26.94
N CYS A 717 4.36 10.24 -27.94
CA CYS A 717 4.84 9.82 -29.28
C CYS A 717 6.26 9.23 -29.22
N ALA A 718 7.09 9.77 -28.33
CA ALA A 718 8.46 9.33 -28.05
C ALA A 718 8.55 7.88 -27.53
N ARG A 719 7.42 7.19 -27.34
CA ARG A 719 7.38 5.78 -26.94
C ARG A 719 7.82 4.84 -28.07
N CYS A 720 7.47 5.15 -29.32
CA CYS A 720 7.66 4.26 -30.47
C CYS A 720 8.61 4.83 -31.53
N HIS A 721 8.68 6.15 -31.68
CA HIS A 721 9.48 6.89 -32.65
C HIS A 721 9.86 8.25 -32.08
N ASP A 722 10.71 9.02 -32.74
CA ASP A 722 10.99 10.41 -32.32
C ASP A 722 9.72 11.26 -32.46
N ALA A 723 9.49 12.20 -31.55
CA ALA A 723 8.25 12.97 -31.57
C ALA A 723 8.19 13.83 -32.86
N PRO A 724 7.12 13.72 -33.66
CA PRO A 724 7.04 14.42 -34.95
C PRO A 724 6.68 15.90 -34.80
N PHE A 725 6.10 16.27 -33.65
CA PHE A 725 5.61 17.62 -33.36
C PHE A 725 6.29 18.25 -32.14
N HIS A 726 7.36 17.62 -31.64
CA HIS A 726 8.11 18.09 -30.48
C HIS A 726 9.60 17.86 -30.70
N ASP A 727 10.43 18.68 -30.06
CA ASP A 727 11.90 18.60 -30.22
C ASP A 727 12.57 17.44 -29.46
N PHE A 728 11.81 16.64 -28.71
CA PHE A 728 12.34 15.48 -27.99
C PHE A 728 12.24 14.16 -28.78
N LYS A 729 13.26 13.32 -28.62
CA LYS A 729 13.45 12.05 -29.31
C LYS A 729 12.96 10.88 -28.47
N GLN A 730 12.79 9.73 -29.11
CA GLN A 730 12.60 8.46 -28.41
C GLN A 730 13.74 8.20 -27.43
N ARG A 731 14.97 8.61 -27.79
CA ARG A 731 16.15 8.47 -26.92
C ARG A 731 15.99 9.20 -25.60
N ASP A 732 15.38 10.37 -25.58
CA ASP A 732 15.20 11.16 -24.37
C ASP A 732 14.27 10.45 -23.37
N LEU A 733 13.13 9.94 -23.86
CA LEU A 733 12.22 9.15 -23.03
C LEU A 733 12.91 7.90 -22.45
N PHE A 734 13.68 7.19 -23.27
CA PHE A 734 14.36 5.97 -22.86
C PHE A 734 15.57 6.22 -21.95
N SER A 735 16.23 7.37 -22.04
CA SER A 735 17.27 7.81 -21.11
C SER A 735 16.69 8.07 -19.72
N LEU A 736 15.55 8.78 -19.63
CA LEU A 736 14.81 8.95 -18.37
C LEU A 736 14.31 7.60 -17.82
N ALA A 737 13.82 6.71 -18.68
CA ALA A 737 13.42 5.36 -18.30
C ALA A 737 14.59 4.56 -17.72
N ALA A 738 15.79 4.69 -18.29
CA ALA A 738 17.00 4.06 -17.78
C ALA A 738 17.42 4.64 -16.42
N MET A 739 17.28 5.96 -16.21
CA MET A 739 17.47 6.58 -14.89
C MET A 739 16.49 6.03 -13.86
N LEU A 740 15.20 5.93 -14.20
CA LEU A 740 14.18 5.30 -13.35
C LEU A 740 14.43 3.81 -13.12
N LYS A 741 15.07 3.10 -14.06
CA LYS A 741 15.42 1.69 -13.89
C LYS A 741 16.69 1.47 -13.07
N ARG A 742 17.53 2.49 -12.89
CA ARG A 742 18.91 2.38 -12.34
C ARG A 742 19.84 1.47 -13.14
N SER A 743 19.55 1.28 -14.43
CA SER A 743 20.35 0.46 -15.34
C SER A 743 19.92 0.72 -16.78
N PRO A 744 20.70 0.30 -17.79
CA PRO A 744 20.30 0.46 -19.18
C PRO A 744 18.89 -0.08 -19.48
N GLN A 745 18.12 0.67 -20.27
CA GLN A 745 16.78 0.32 -20.72
C GLN A 745 16.81 -0.09 -22.19
N GLY A 746 16.38 -1.32 -22.48
CA GLY A 746 16.21 -1.78 -23.85
C GLY A 746 14.93 -1.24 -24.46
N VAL A 747 14.98 -0.85 -25.74
CA VAL A 747 13.80 -0.55 -26.55
C VAL A 747 13.06 -1.85 -26.84
N PRO A 748 11.75 -1.98 -26.51
CA PRO A 748 11.03 -3.22 -26.75
C PRO A 748 11.01 -3.61 -28.22
N LYS A 749 11.02 -4.92 -28.50
CA LYS A 749 10.88 -5.43 -29.88
C LYS A 749 9.55 -5.04 -30.53
N THR A 750 8.54 -4.80 -29.70
CA THR A 750 7.20 -4.30 -30.04
C THR A 750 7.15 -2.80 -30.30
N SER A 751 8.25 -2.08 -30.06
CA SER A 751 8.36 -0.63 -30.30
C SER A 751 8.56 -0.36 -31.80
N SER A 752 7.53 -0.62 -32.58
CA SER A 752 7.51 -0.51 -34.05
C SER A 752 6.24 0.17 -34.52
N ILE A 753 6.30 0.86 -35.66
CA ILE A 753 5.12 1.37 -36.35
C ILE A 753 4.63 0.27 -37.32
N PRO A 754 3.37 -0.19 -37.25
CA PRO A 754 2.85 -1.20 -38.17
C PRO A 754 2.99 -0.77 -39.64
N GLY A 755 3.57 -1.61 -40.49
CA GLY A 755 3.75 -1.33 -41.93
C GLY A 755 4.91 -0.37 -42.27
N PHE A 756 5.70 0.06 -41.28
CA PHE A 756 6.86 0.94 -41.45
C PHE A 756 8.17 0.15 -41.35
N ASP A 757 9.09 0.37 -42.28
CA ASP A 757 10.48 -0.09 -42.12
C ASP A 757 11.20 0.89 -41.18
N PRO A 758 11.66 0.47 -39.97
CA PRO A 758 12.41 1.33 -39.05
C PRO A 758 13.69 1.93 -39.65
N LYS A 759 14.18 1.37 -40.77
CA LYS A 759 15.33 1.88 -41.53
C LYS A 759 14.95 2.88 -42.62
N SER A 760 13.66 3.05 -42.92
CA SER A 760 13.17 4.05 -43.86
C SER A 760 12.84 5.34 -43.10
N ASN A 761 13.51 6.44 -43.41
CA ASN A 761 13.07 7.76 -42.95
C ASN A 761 11.90 8.19 -43.85
N SER A 762 10.67 8.15 -43.32
CA SER A 762 9.52 8.76 -43.99
C SER A 762 9.49 10.27 -43.74
N MET A 763 8.69 11.01 -44.53
CA MET A 763 8.48 12.44 -44.31
C MET A 763 7.67 12.77 -43.04
N LEU A 764 7.05 11.79 -42.37
CA LEU A 764 6.12 12.02 -41.25
C LEU A 764 6.70 11.69 -39.86
N VAL A 765 7.62 10.73 -39.77
CA VAL A 765 8.19 10.23 -38.50
C VAL A 765 9.55 9.61 -38.74
N SER A 766 10.48 9.81 -37.78
CA SER A 766 11.81 9.22 -37.75
C SER A 766 11.99 8.29 -36.55
N VAL A 767 12.73 7.20 -36.73
CA VAL A 767 13.06 6.24 -35.66
C VAL A 767 14.58 6.22 -35.53
N THR A 768 15.12 6.96 -34.55
CA THR A 768 16.57 7.00 -34.30
C THR A 768 17.07 5.94 -33.33
N LEU A 769 16.15 5.20 -32.69
CA LEU A 769 16.45 4.10 -31.78
C LEU A 769 15.84 2.80 -32.31
N LEU A 770 16.69 1.81 -32.59
CA LEU A 770 16.21 0.54 -33.14
C LEU A 770 15.65 -0.38 -32.05
N PRO A 771 14.62 -1.20 -32.37
CA PRO A 771 14.12 -2.20 -31.44
C PRO A 771 15.23 -3.13 -30.93
N GLY A 772 15.33 -3.28 -29.60
CA GLY A 772 16.36 -4.06 -28.93
C GLY A 772 17.64 -3.29 -28.57
N GLU A 773 17.83 -2.05 -29.05
CA GLU A 773 18.94 -1.19 -28.63
C GLU A 773 18.80 -0.83 -27.14
N ASN A 774 19.93 -0.74 -26.43
CA ASN A 774 19.94 -0.34 -25.02
C ASN A 774 20.36 1.11 -24.86
N VAL A 775 19.57 1.87 -24.10
CA VAL A 775 19.84 3.26 -23.74
C VAL A 775 20.37 3.31 -22.32
N THR A 776 21.45 4.04 -22.10
CA THR A 776 22.07 4.21 -20.78
C THR A 776 21.37 5.29 -19.95
N PRO A 777 21.41 5.22 -18.61
CA PRO A 777 20.84 6.26 -17.75
C PRO A 777 21.52 7.61 -17.93
N GLU A 778 20.78 8.61 -18.40
CA GLU A 778 21.30 9.96 -18.65
C GLU A 778 20.17 11.00 -18.61
N TRP A 779 20.48 12.22 -18.17
CA TRP A 779 19.60 13.37 -18.31
C TRP A 779 19.90 14.06 -19.64
N THR A 780 18.91 14.17 -20.52
CA THR A 780 19.12 14.69 -21.88
C THR A 780 18.48 16.05 -22.15
N PHE A 781 17.73 16.62 -21.19
CA PHE A 781 17.05 17.91 -21.32
C PHE A 781 17.86 19.06 -20.71
N GLU A 782 19.10 19.25 -21.16
CA GLU A 782 19.99 20.30 -20.64
C GLU A 782 19.49 21.72 -20.95
N GLU A 783 18.69 21.87 -22.01
CA GLU A 783 18.01 23.10 -22.41
C GLU A 783 16.93 23.54 -21.41
N LEU A 784 16.29 22.58 -20.72
CA LEU A 784 15.34 22.88 -19.64
C LEU A 784 16.06 23.19 -18.35
N VAL A 785 17.04 22.36 -17.99
CA VAL A 785 17.91 22.58 -16.85
C VAL A 785 19.26 21.91 -17.08
N LYS A 786 20.32 22.70 -16.96
CA LYS A 786 21.67 22.17 -16.90
C LYS A 786 21.87 21.46 -15.56
N PRO A 787 22.25 20.17 -15.52
CA PRO A 787 22.54 19.49 -14.27
C PRO A 787 23.61 20.26 -13.48
N GLY A 788 23.24 20.70 -12.28
CA GLY A 788 24.14 21.42 -11.39
C GLY A 788 25.11 20.48 -10.66
N LYS A 789 26.24 21.04 -10.20
CA LYS A 789 27.01 20.39 -9.12
C LYS A 789 26.19 20.52 -7.84
N PHE A 790 25.62 19.41 -7.37
CA PHE A 790 24.90 19.40 -6.11
C PHE A 790 25.86 19.66 -4.93
N PRO A 791 25.43 20.38 -3.89
CA PRO A 791 26.18 20.49 -2.64
C PRO A 791 26.50 19.11 -2.04
N ALA A 792 27.57 19.03 -1.25
CA ALA A 792 27.91 17.79 -0.54
C ALA A 792 26.72 17.29 0.28
N ASN A 793 26.47 15.97 0.26
CA ASN A 793 25.36 15.28 0.93
C ASN A 793 23.94 15.64 0.45
N TYR A 794 23.80 16.44 -0.63
CA TYR A 794 22.50 16.70 -1.23
C TYR A 794 21.86 15.43 -1.78
N LEU A 795 22.66 14.64 -2.51
CA LEU A 795 22.34 13.26 -2.85
C LEU A 795 22.86 12.35 -1.74
N ARG A 796 22.02 11.42 -1.28
CA ARG A 796 22.44 10.34 -0.38
C ARG A 796 23.34 9.34 -1.11
N SER A 797 23.14 9.16 -2.43
CA SER A 797 24.00 8.37 -3.29
C SER A 797 24.19 9.01 -4.66
N GLU A 798 25.42 9.43 -4.96
CA GLU A 798 25.80 9.88 -6.31
C GLU A 798 25.76 8.76 -7.36
N LYS A 799 25.53 7.51 -6.99
CA LYS A 799 25.37 6.39 -7.93
C LYS A 799 23.91 6.07 -8.22
N ASP A 800 22.97 6.59 -7.43
CA ASP A 800 21.54 6.35 -7.64
C ASP A 800 20.98 7.31 -8.69
N THR A 801 20.66 6.78 -9.88
CA THR A 801 20.11 7.58 -10.97
C THR A 801 18.67 8.02 -10.75
N ARG A 802 17.88 7.34 -9.90
CA ARG A 802 16.55 7.85 -9.50
C ARG A 802 16.70 9.09 -8.63
N GLU A 803 17.62 9.05 -7.67
CA GLU A 803 17.88 10.19 -6.79
C GLU A 803 18.41 11.39 -7.57
N LYS A 804 19.35 11.15 -8.50
CA LYS A 804 19.80 12.19 -9.45
C LYS A 804 18.66 12.78 -10.26
N LEU A 805 17.80 11.94 -10.84
CA LEU A 805 16.67 12.42 -11.64
C LEU A 805 15.74 13.30 -10.80
N ALA A 806 15.35 12.84 -9.61
CA ALA A 806 14.52 13.63 -8.69
C ALA A 806 15.20 14.97 -8.35
N ALA A 807 16.48 14.94 -8.00
CA ALA A 807 17.26 16.12 -7.64
C ALA A 807 17.39 17.15 -8.78
N ILE A 808 17.56 16.68 -10.03
CA ILE A 808 17.60 17.55 -11.22
C ILE A 808 16.23 18.19 -11.45
N ILE A 809 15.14 17.39 -11.41
CA ILE A 809 13.80 17.91 -11.66
C ILE A 809 13.40 18.93 -10.59
N THR A 810 13.62 18.65 -9.31
CA THR A 810 13.21 19.53 -8.21
C THR A 810 14.21 20.65 -7.92
N SER A 811 15.26 20.81 -8.73
CA SER A 811 16.32 21.79 -8.45
C SER A 811 15.75 23.21 -8.51
N PRO A 812 16.16 24.15 -7.61
CA PRO A 812 15.77 25.55 -7.70
C PRO A 812 16.27 26.26 -8.97
N GLN A 813 17.27 25.70 -9.66
CA GLN A 813 17.71 26.14 -11.00
C GLN A 813 16.81 25.62 -12.12
N ASN A 814 15.95 24.63 -11.86
CA ASN A 814 14.95 24.16 -12.80
C ASN A 814 13.65 24.95 -12.60
N ASP A 815 13.53 26.08 -13.29
CA ASP A 815 12.31 26.89 -13.26
C ASP A 815 11.08 26.11 -13.79
N ARG A 816 11.28 25.11 -14.67
CA ARG A 816 10.17 24.37 -15.28
C ARG A 816 9.33 23.65 -14.24
N PHE A 817 9.94 23.05 -13.22
CA PHE A 817 9.22 22.32 -12.17
C PHE A 817 8.26 23.23 -11.40
N ALA A 818 8.76 24.37 -10.91
CA ALA A 818 7.94 25.34 -10.18
C ALA A 818 6.86 25.96 -11.09
N ASN A 819 7.23 26.34 -12.32
CA ASN A 819 6.31 26.92 -13.30
C ASN A 819 5.13 25.98 -13.62
N VAL A 820 5.42 24.69 -13.87
CA VAL A 820 4.39 23.70 -14.21
C VAL A 820 3.45 23.45 -13.03
N LEU A 821 3.97 23.32 -11.82
CA LEU A 821 3.14 23.13 -10.63
C LEU A 821 2.28 24.37 -10.34
N VAL A 822 2.86 25.57 -10.40
CA VAL A 822 2.12 26.84 -10.22
C VAL A 822 0.98 26.95 -11.24
N ASN A 823 1.27 26.70 -12.51
CA ASN A 823 0.28 26.78 -13.58
C ASN A 823 -0.86 25.77 -13.41
N ARG A 824 -0.55 24.55 -12.94
CA ARG A 824 -1.57 23.53 -12.64
C ARG A 824 -2.49 23.94 -11.50
N VAL A 825 -1.94 24.49 -10.42
CA VAL A 825 -2.73 25.01 -9.30
C VAL A 825 -3.58 26.19 -9.73
N TRP A 826 -2.99 27.11 -10.51
CA TRP A 826 -3.66 28.26 -11.09
C TRP A 826 -4.86 27.84 -11.94
N LYS A 827 -4.66 26.94 -12.92
CA LYS A 827 -5.75 26.41 -13.75
C LYS A 827 -6.84 25.75 -12.91
N ARG A 828 -6.46 24.98 -11.88
CA ARG A 828 -7.43 24.28 -11.04
C ARG A 828 -8.42 25.24 -10.38
N TYR A 829 -7.97 26.38 -9.89
CA TYR A 829 -8.82 27.34 -9.17
C TYR A 829 -9.46 28.41 -10.05
N LEU A 830 -8.79 28.82 -11.13
CA LEU A 830 -9.26 29.90 -12.00
C LEU A 830 -9.83 29.42 -13.33
N GLY A 831 -9.76 28.10 -13.60
CA GLY A 831 -10.34 27.42 -14.76
C GLY A 831 -9.57 27.56 -16.08
N HIS A 832 -8.54 28.40 -16.13
CA HIS A 832 -7.63 28.54 -17.27
C HIS A 832 -6.20 28.73 -16.78
N GLY A 833 -5.23 28.08 -17.43
CA GLY A 833 -3.80 28.17 -17.13
C GLY A 833 -3.20 29.51 -17.57
N LEU A 834 -2.10 29.90 -16.93
CA LEU A 834 -1.21 30.94 -17.47
C LEU A 834 -0.52 30.47 -18.76
N VAL A 835 -0.30 29.16 -18.89
CA VAL A 835 0.13 28.46 -20.11
C VAL A 835 -0.90 27.35 -20.39
N GLU A 836 -1.36 27.22 -21.63
CA GLU A 836 -2.27 26.17 -22.07
C GLU A 836 -1.74 25.45 -23.32
N PRO A 837 -1.87 24.11 -23.42
CA PRO A 837 -2.36 23.21 -22.37
C PRO A 837 -1.34 23.04 -21.22
N VAL A 838 -1.84 22.85 -20.00
CA VAL A 838 -0.99 22.75 -18.78
C VAL A 838 0.00 21.59 -18.76
N ASP A 839 -0.15 20.60 -19.64
CA ASP A 839 0.64 19.39 -19.69
C ASP A 839 1.45 19.20 -20.99
N ASP A 840 1.37 20.16 -21.90
CA ASP A 840 2.23 20.24 -23.10
C ASP A 840 2.63 21.70 -23.33
N TRP A 841 3.84 22.05 -22.89
CA TRP A 841 4.34 23.43 -22.91
C TRP A 841 5.17 23.75 -24.15
N ASP A 842 5.29 22.80 -25.08
CA ASP A 842 6.13 22.99 -26.25
C ASP A 842 5.52 24.04 -27.20
N GLY A 843 6.34 25.02 -27.57
CA GLY A 843 5.90 26.18 -28.35
C GLY A 843 4.87 27.10 -27.66
N GLN A 844 4.63 26.95 -26.35
CA GLN A 844 3.64 27.76 -25.62
C GLN A 844 4.28 28.84 -24.75
N ASP A 845 3.88 30.10 -24.95
CA ASP A 845 4.28 31.22 -24.11
C ASP A 845 3.26 31.49 -22.98
N PRO A 846 3.71 31.90 -21.79
CA PRO A 846 2.81 32.30 -20.72
C PRO A 846 2.10 33.62 -21.04
N SER A 847 0.78 33.66 -20.83
CA SER A 847 -0.04 34.86 -20.93
C SER A 847 0.40 36.00 -19.99
N HIS A 848 1.01 35.65 -18.85
CA HIS A 848 1.55 36.57 -17.84
C HIS A 848 2.93 36.07 -17.35
N PRO A 849 4.01 36.29 -18.12
CA PRO A 849 5.33 35.73 -17.82
C PRO A 849 5.88 36.17 -16.47
N GLU A 850 5.74 37.47 -16.15
CA GLU A 850 6.23 38.04 -14.88
C GLU A 850 5.47 37.47 -13.68
N LEU A 851 4.15 37.31 -13.79
CA LEU A 851 3.33 36.71 -12.75
C LEU A 851 3.68 35.24 -12.51
N LEU A 852 3.84 34.45 -13.59
CA LEU A 852 4.25 33.06 -13.49
C LEU A 852 5.61 32.95 -12.79
N LYS A 853 6.60 33.76 -13.21
CA LYS A 853 7.92 33.76 -12.59
C LYS A 853 7.85 34.20 -11.12
N TYR A 854 7.07 35.23 -10.79
CA TYR A 854 6.86 35.67 -9.41
C TYR A 854 6.28 34.55 -8.53
N LEU A 855 5.19 33.92 -8.97
CA LEU A 855 4.54 32.85 -8.22
C LEU A 855 5.44 31.61 -8.07
N SER A 856 6.22 31.27 -9.10
CA SER A 856 7.21 30.19 -9.02
C SER A 856 8.33 30.48 -8.02
N GLN A 857 8.85 31.71 -8.00
CA GLN A 857 9.82 32.14 -6.99
C GLN A 857 9.19 32.06 -5.59
N GLN A 858 7.96 32.55 -5.40
CA GLN A 858 7.26 32.44 -4.12
C GLN A 858 7.01 30.98 -3.70
N PHE A 859 6.69 30.10 -4.64
CA PHE A 859 6.48 28.69 -4.35
C PHE A 859 7.75 28.04 -3.78
N VAL A 860 8.92 28.28 -4.40
CA VAL A 860 10.21 27.78 -3.87
C VAL A 860 10.58 28.47 -2.55
N LEU A 861 10.40 29.79 -2.45
CA LEU A 861 10.72 30.57 -1.25
C LEU A 861 9.92 30.14 -0.03
N ASN A 862 8.70 29.64 -0.25
CA ASN A 862 7.82 29.08 0.77
C ASN A 862 7.96 27.55 0.92
N GLY A 863 9.06 26.96 0.45
CA GLY A 863 9.37 25.55 0.67
C GLY A 863 8.51 24.59 -0.14
N TYR A 864 8.11 24.97 -1.35
CA TYR A 864 7.26 24.16 -2.24
C TYR A 864 5.90 23.81 -1.61
N ASP A 865 5.36 24.69 -0.77
CA ASP A 865 4.08 24.53 -0.08
C ASP A 865 2.90 24.92 -0.98
N MET A 866 2.06 23.93 -1.29
CA MET A 866 0.88 24.10 -2.14
C MET A 866 -0.26 24.86 -1.45
N LYS A 867 -0.40 24.74 -0.13
CA LYS A 867 -1.40 25.49 0.63
C LYS A 867 -1.04 26.97 0.67
N GLN A 868 0.24 27.32 0.77
CA GLN A 868 0.67 28.73 0.66
C GLN A 868 0.42 29.31 -0.72
N LEU A 869 0.68 28.54 -1.78
CA LEU A 869 0.32 28.97 -3.13
C LEU A 869 -1.19 29.15 -3.31
N ALA A 870 -1.98 28.19 -2.82
CA ALA A 870 -3.44 28.28 -2.85
C ALA A 870 -3.96 29.49 -2.05
N ARG A 871 -3.39 29.77 -0.87
CA ARG A 871 -3.71 30.96 -0.08
C ARG A 871 -3.51 32.25 -0.86
N MET A 872 -2.35 32.43 -1.50
CA MET A 872 -2.09 33.61 -2.33
C MET A 872 -3.15 33.79 -3.42
N ILE A 873 -3.59 32.69 -4.05
CA ILE A 873 -4.65 32.73 -5.06
C ILE A 873 -5.99 33.09 -4.40
N PHE A 874 -6.39 32.43 -3.31
CA PHE A 874 -7.68 32.67 -2.65
C PHE A 874 -7.83 34.08 -2.07
N GLU A 875 -6.73 34.68 -1.60
CA GLU A 875 -6.70 36.05 -1.08
C GLU A 875 -6.76 37.11 -2.19
N SER A 876 -6.46 36.76 -3.45
CA SER A 876 -6.52 37.71 -4.57
C SER A 876 -7.94 38.22 -4.82
N ASP A 877 -8.06 39.48 -5.26
CA ASP A 877 -9.34 40.01 -5.76
C ASP A 877 -9.79 39.19 -6.98
N LEU A 878 -8.88 38.76 -7.86
CA LEU A 878 -9.19 37.90 -9.01
C LEU A 878 -10.00 36.64 -8.63
N TYR A 879 -9.52 35.83 -7.68
CA TYR A 879 -10.25 34.64 -7.24
C TYR A 879 -11.59 34.96 -6.59
N GLN A 880 -11.75 36.19 -6.09
CA GLN A 880 -12.96 36.65 -5.42
C GLN A 880 -13.95 37.33 -6.37
N ARG A 881 -13.66 37.42 -7.68
CA ARG A 881 -14.58 37.92 -8.71
C ARG A 881 -15.56 36.84 -9.17
N GLU A 882 -16.73 37.26 -9.60
CA GLU A 882 -17.67 36.43 -10.36
C GLU A 882 -16.98 35.83 -11.58
N ALA A 883 -17.26 34.55 -11.85
CA ALA A 883 -16.75 33.89 -13.03
C ALA A 883 -17.50 34.40 -14.28
N SER A 884 -16.82 34.53 -15.42
CA SER A 884 -17.49 34.96 -16.65
C SER A 884 -18.43 33.88 -17.18
N THR A 885 -19.67 34.28 -17.47
CA THR A 885 -20.69 33.47 -18.16
C THR A 885 -20.89 33.90 -19.62
N ASP A 886 -20.14 34.90 -20.09
CA ASP A 886 -20.26 35.44 -21.43
C ASP A 886 -19.62 34.48 -22.46
N LEU A 887 -20.45 33.95 -23.34
CA LEU A 887 -20.07 33.00 -24.39
C LEU A 887 -18.98 33.52 -25.32
N THR A 888 -18.88 34.83 -25.55
CA THR A 888 -17.85 35.42 -26.40
C THR A 888 -16.49 35.50 -25.69
N THR A 889 -16.49 35.87 -24.41
CA THR A 889 -15.31 35.77 -23.53
C THR A 889 -14.85 34.32 -23.37
N VAL A 890 -15.80 33.37 -23.28
CA VAL A 890 -15.54 31.92 -23.18
C VAL A 890 -14.99 31.36 -24.50
N GLN A 891 -15.43 31.84 -25.66
CA GLN A 891 -14.82 31.48 -26.95
C GLN A 891 -13.38 32.00 -27.09
N GLY A 892 -13.05 33.14 -26.47
CA GLY A 892 -11.69 33.64 -26.36
C GLY A 892 -10.76 32.79 -25.48
N LEU A 893 -11.28 31.85 -24.68
CA LEU A 893 -10.49 30.89 -23.87
C LEU A 893 -9.79 29.82 -24.72
N PHE A 894 -10.16 29.71 -26.01
CA PHE A 894 -9.49 28.81 -26.96
C PHE A 894 -8.31 29.49 -27.67
N ASP A 895 -8.02 30.75 -27.35
CA ASP A 895 -6.87 31.51 -27.82
C ASP A 895 -5.96 31.86 -26.63
N THR A 896 -4.63 31.83 -26.78
CA THR A 896 -3.64 31.89 -25.67
C THR A 896 -3.56 33.27 -24.95
N THR A 897 -4.54 34.14 -25.19
CA THR A 897 -4.53 35.56 -24.84
C THR A 897 -5.42 35.92 -23.65
N TYR A 898 -5.95 34.96 -22.88
CA TYR A 898 -6.83 35.27 -21.75
C TYR A 898 -6.19 36.22 -20.72
N ASN A 899 -6.89 37.31 -20.41
CA ASN A 899 -6.37 38.42 -19.59
C ASN A 899 -6.80 38.37 -18.11
N PHE A 900 -7.59 37.37 -17.71
CA PHE A 900 -8.10 37.18 -16.35
C PHE A 900 -8.82 38.43 -15.78
N SER A 901 -9.69 39.05 -16.59
CA SER A 901 -10.71 39.98 -16.08
C SER A 901 -11.66 39.34 -15.06
N SER A 902 -11.80 38.00 -15.12
CA SER A 902 -12.54 37.11 -14.23
C SER A 902 -11.86 35.74 -14.15
N PRO A 903 -12.29 34.86 -13.25
CA PRO A 903 -12.13 33.41 -13.37
C PRO A 903 -13.06 32.82 -14.45
N VAL A 904 -12.77 31.60 -14.89
CA VAL A 904 -13.63 30.82 -15.78
C VAL A 904 -14.66 30.03 -14.98
N LEU A 905 -15.91 30.00 -15.44
CA LEU A 905 -16.96 29.19 -14.82
C LEU A 905 -16.59 27.70 -14.92
N ARG A 906 -16.59 27.01 -13.78
CA ARG A 906 -16.22 25.59 -13.69
C ARG A 906 -17.41 24.75 -13.26
N ARG A 907 -17.60 23.61 -13.90
CA ARG A 907 -18.48 22.55 -13.39
C ARG A 907 -17.78 21.83 -12.25
N MET A 908 -18.53 21.42 -11.24
CA MET A 908 -18.06 20.49 -10.21
C MET A 908 -17.57 19.20 -10.86
N GLU A 909 -16.48 18.67 -10.32
CA GLU A 909 -16.00 17.33 -10.65
C GLU A 909 -17.00 16.27 -10.21
N ALA A 910 -16.94 15.10 -10.86
CA ALA A 910 -17.72 13.93 -10.49
C ALA A 910 -17.66 13.60 -8.99
N GLU A 911 -16.46 13.65 -8.41
CA GLU A 911 -16.24 13.42 -6.99
C GLU A 911 -16.92 14.49 -6.12
N GLN A 912 -16.81 15.77 -6.51
CA GLN A 912 -17.43 16.87 -5.78
C GLN A 912 -18.96 16.76 -5.79
N ILE A 913 -19.55 16.32 -6.91
CA ILE A 913 -21.00 16.10 -7.01
C ILE A 913 -21.43 15.00 -6.04
N VAL A 914 -20.78 13.83 -6.08
CA VAL A 914 -21.11 12.72 -5.19
C VAL A 914 -20.91 13.12 -3.73
N ASP A 915 -19.74 13.63 -3.36
CA ASP A 915 -19.43 13.93 -1.97
C ASP A 915 -20.34 15.04 -1.42
N SER A 916 -20.72 16.03 -2.26
CA SER A 916 -21.66 17.09 -1.87
C SER A 916 -23.09 16.57 -1.70
N LEU A 917 -23.59 15.67 -2.56
CA LEU A 917 -24.93 15.07 -2.40
C LEU A 917 -25.07 14.42 -1.02
N PHE A 918 -24.06 13.64 -0.61
CA PHE A 918 -24.09 12.91 0.65
C PHE A 918 -23.80 13.80 1.87
N ALA A 919 -22.92 14.80 1.75
CA ALA A 919 -22.71 15.80 2.78
C ALA A 919 -24.00 16.60 3.06
N VAL A 920 -24.70 17.00 2.00
CA VAL A 920 -25.95 17.77 2.11
C VAL A 920 -27.07 16.90 2.67
N CYS A 921 -27.33 15.69 2.18
CA CYS A 921 -28.41 14.89 2.76
C CYS A 921 -28.06 14.27 4.13
N GLY A 922 -26.79 14.35 4.58
CA GLY A 922 -26.34 13.84 5.88
C GLY A 922 -26.16 12.32 5.92
N LYS A 923 -26.16 11.66 4.75
CA LYS A 923 -26.06 10.20 4.64
C LYS A 923 -24.63 9.74 4.41
N PRO A 924 -24.23 8.55 4.88
CA PRO A 924 -22.94 7.98 4.53
C PRO A 924 -22.91 7.45 3.09
N LEU A 925 -21.71 7.44 2.46
CA LEU A 925 -21.44 6.71 1.21
C LEU A 925 -21.52 5.20 1.46
N ASP A 926 -22.74 4.67 1.52
CA ASP A 926 -23.02 3.24 1.76
C ASP A 926 -22.74 2.37 0.52
N ALA A 927 -21.48 2.37 0.05
CA ALA A 927 -21.07 1.76 -1.21
C ALA A 927 -20.60 0.30 -1.10
N GLY A 928 -20.40 -0.21 0.12
CA GLY A 928 -19.77 -1.51 0.35
C GLY A 928 -18.24 -1.49 0.11
N ARG A 929 -17.60 -2.65 0.26
CA ARG A 929 -16.14 -2.79 0.14
C ARG A 929 -15.73 -2.94 -1.32
N MET A 930 -14.68 -2.22 -1.76
CA MET A 930 -14.03 -2.36 -3.06
C MET A 930 -13.09 -3.57 -3.06
N CYS A 931 -13.67 -4.77 -2.92
CA CYS A 931 -12.97 -6.05 -2.87
C CYS A 931 -13.91 -7.15 -3.36
N ILE A 932 -13.45 -7.97 -4.31
CA ILE A 932 -14.23 -9.11 -4.82
C ILE A 932 -13.90 -10.43 -4.09
N ASP A 933 -12.70 -10.55 -3.53
CA ASP A 933 -12.27 -11.69 -2.74
C ASP A 933 -12.49 -11.37 -1.26
N ILE A 934 -13.72 -11.09 -0.83
CA ILE A 934 -14.01 -10.79 0.60
C ILE A 934 -13.55 -11.93 1.54
N ASP A 935 -13.38 -13.12 1.00
CA ASP A 935 -12.95 -14.34 1.70
C ASP A 935 -11.49 -14.28 2.16
N GLY A 936 -10.65 -13.43 1.58
CA GLY A 936 -9.19 -13.45 1.85
C GLY A 936 -8.52 -14.72 1.32
N SER A 937 -9.15 -15.37 0.34
CA SER A 937 -8.70 -16.67 -0.18
C SER A 937 -7.47 -16.54 -1.09
N ARG A 938 -7.22 -15.36 -1.64
CA ARG A 938 -6.15 -15.09 -2.61
C ARG A 938 -5.02 -14.26 -1.99
N ASP A 939 -3.84 -14.38 -2.58
CA ASP A 939 -2.71 -13.50 -2.27
C ASP A 939 -2.89 -12.10 -2.88
N TYR A 940 -2.10 -11.15 -2.38
CA TYR A 940 -2.11 -9.76 -2.83
C TYR A 940 -1.52 -9.55 -4.24
N HIS A 941 -0.90 -10.57 -4.83
CA HIS A 941 -0.50 -10.53 -6.25
C HIS A 941 -1.69 -10.77 -7.19
N SER A 942 -2.74 -11.41 -6.67
CA SER A 942 -3.87 -11.91 -7.44
C SER A 942 -5.17 -11.16 -7.19
N SER A 943 -5.32 -10.51 -6.03
CA SER A 943 -6.47 -9.66 -5.71
C SER A 943 -6.06 -8.52 -4.78
N LEU A 944 -6.62 -7.33 -5.01
CA LEU A 944 -6.42 -6.16 -4.17
C LEU A 944 -7.70 -5.87 -3.38
N ASP A 945 -7.51 -5.40 -2.16
CA ASP A 945 -8.55 -4.86 -1.31
C ASP A 945 -8.30 -3.37 -1.13
N LEU A 946 -9.21 -2.54 -1.66
CA LEU A 946 -9.10 -1.08 -1.59
C LEU A 946 -9.99 -0.49 -0.48
N GLY A 947 -10.53 -1.31 0.41
CA GLY A 947 -11.31 -0.86 1.56
C GLY A 947 -12.74 -0.46 1.21
N THR A 948 -13.40 0.26 2.13
CA THR A 948 -14.78 0.75 1.96
C THR A 948 -14.75 2.26 1.67
N PRO A 949 -15.29 2.75 0.53
CA PRO A 949 -15.27 4.16 0.21
C PRO A 949 -16.03 5.01 1.25
N ARG A 950 -15.37 6.08 1.69
CA ARG A 950 -15.90 7.22 2.44
C ARG A 950 -15.95 8.50 1.62
N ARG A 951 -15.22 8.55 0.52
CA ARG A 951 -15.13 9.65 -0.44
C ARG A 951 -15.14 9.09 -1.85
N ALA A 952 -15.64 9.87 -2.79
CA ALA A 952 -15.77 9.48 -4.19
C ALA A 952 -14.44 9.12 -4.88
N TRP A 953 -13.31 9.74 -4.49
CA TRP A 953 -12.00 9.41 -5.07
C TRP A 953 -11.53 7.96 -4.78
N GLN A 954 -12.08 7.31 -3.74
CA GLN A 954 -11.63 5.99 -3.31
C GLN A 954 -12.18 4.84 -4.16
N PHE A 955 -13.15 5.13 -5.03
CA PHE A 955 -13.67 4.14 -5.97
C PHE A 955 -12.62 3.72 -6.99
N THR A 956 -12.89 2.60 -7.65
CA THR A 956 -12.11 2.11 -8.79
C THR A 956 -13.05 1.40 -9.77
N SER A 957 -12.54 1.06 -10.94
CA SER A 957 -13.31 0.28 -11.92
C SER A 957 -13.81 -1.03 -11.30
N PRO A 958 -15.12 -1.35 -11.45
CA PRO A 958 -15.67 -2.64 -11.11
C PRO A 958 -15.49 -3.65 -12.27
N SER A 959 -14.91 -3.21 -13.40
CA SER A 959 -14.79 -4.01 -14.61
C SER A 959 -14.08 -5.32 -14.32
N ASN A 960 -14.74 -6.41 -14.66
CA ASN A 960 -14.22 -7.75 -14.52
C ASN A 960 -14.12 -8.36 -15.94
N GLU A 961 -13.02 -9.03 -16.26
CA GLU A 961 -12.76 -9.49 -17.63
C GLU A 961 -13.66 -10.62 -18.12
N ARG A 962 -14.61 -11.07 -17.30
CA ARG A 962 -15.47 -12.22 -17.58
C ARG A 962 -16.96 -11.88 -17.41
N ASP A 963 -17.30 -10.60 -17.29
CA ASP A 963 -18.63 -10.05 -16.95
C ASP A 963 -19.45 -10.95 -16.02
N ARG A 964 -18.88 -11.37 -14.89
CA ARG A 964 -19.51 -12.31 -13.95
C ARG A 964 -20.52 -11.56 -13.06
N PRO A 965 -21.84 -11.81 -13.20
CA PRO A 965 -22.85 -11.10 -12.40
C PRO A 965 -22.72 -11.39 -10.90
N SER A 966 -22.32 -12.61 -10.53
CA SER A 966 -22.05 -13.01 -9.14
C SER A 966 -20.94 -12.24 -8.45
N LEU A 967 -20.07 -11.53 -9.18
CA LEU A 967 -19.01 -10.69 -8.63
C LEU A 967 -19.30 -9.19 -8.77
N ALA A 968 -20.51 -8.82 -9.20
CA ALA A 968 -20.92 -7.42 -9.23
C ALA A 968 -20.86 -6.79 -7.83
N LEU A 969 -20.69 -5.46 -7.82
CA LEU A 969 -20.74 -4.63 -6.62
C LEU A 969 -21.97 -3.71 -6.66
N PRO A 970 -23.21 -4.23 -6.43
CA PRO A 970 -24.44 -3.45 -6.61
C PRO A 970 -24.49 -2.16 -5.79
N PHE A 971 -23.92 -2.13 -4.59
CA PHE A 971 -23.90 -0.95 -3.73
C PHE A 971 -22.93 0.14 -4.24
N GLY A 972 -21.82 -0.24 -4.88
CA GLY A 972 -20.84 0.70 -5.42
C GLY A 972 -21.21 1.20 -6.82
N GLN A 973 -21.97 0.41 -7.59
CA GLN A 973 -22.27 0.68 -8.99
C GLN A 973 -22.99 2.03 -9.21
N PRO A 974 -24.00 2.45 -8.43
CA PRO A 974 -24.66 3.75 -8.62
C PRO A 974 -23.71 4.94 -8.54
N PHE A 975 -22.73 4.90 -7.63
CA PHE A 975 -21.71 5.93 -7.47
C PHE A 975 -20.82 6.00 -8.69
N ILE A 976 -20.31 4.84 -9.14
CA ILE A 976 -19.45 4.75 -10.32
C ILE A 976 -20.19 5.24 -11.57
N THR A 977 -21.46 4.84 -11.75
CA THR A 977 -22.27 5.27 -12.89
C THR A 977 -22.46 6.80 -12.90
N LEU A 978 -22.85 7.40 -11.77
CA LEU A 978 -22.98 8.86 -11.67
C LEU A 978 -21.65 9.56 -11.99
N MET A 979 -20.55 9.10 -11.37
CA MET A 979 -19.24 9.71 -11.59
C MET A 979 -18.81 9.64 -13.06
N LYS A 980 -19.00 8.50 -13.74
CA LYS A 980 -18.67 8.34 -15.17
C LYS A 980 -19.47 9.29 -16.05
N THR A 981 -20.75 9.53 -15.75
CA THR A 981 -21.57 10.50 -16.49
C THR A 981 -21.02 11.93 -16.39
N PHE A 982 -20.30 12.25 -15.32
CA PHE A 982 -19.63 13.54 -15.10
C PHE A 982 -18.12 13.51 -15.41
N GLY A 983 -17.67 12.58 -16.26
CA GLY A 983 -16.31 12.58 -16.81
C GLY A 983 -15.27 11.84 -15.96
N TRP A 984 -15.67 11.19 -14.87
CA TRP A 984 -14.75 10.35 -14.08
C TRP A 984 -14.23 9.17 -14.89
N ARG A 985 -12.93 8.92 -14.73
CA ARG A 985 -12.24 7.83 -15.42
C ARG A 985 -12.15 6.61 -14.52
N ASP A 986 -12.85 5.56 -14.91
CA ASP A 986 -12.71 4.25 -14.27
C ASP A 986 -11.39 3.56 -14.64
N THR A 987 -10.83 3.89 -15.81
CA THR A 987 -9.53 3.40 -16.28
C THR A 987 -8.56 4.54 -16.63
N ARG A 988 -7.31 4.42 -16.17
CA ARG A 988 -6.27 5.45 -16.36
C ARG A 988 -5.01 4.89 -17.02
N GLN A 989 -5.12 4.57 -18.31
CA GLN A 989 -3.99 4.01 -19.09
C GLN A 989 -2.88 5.05 -19.40
N SER A 990 -3.24 6.33 -19.40
CA SER A 990 -2.32 7.45 -19.64
C SER A 990 -2.61 8.62 -18.70
N PRO A 991 -1.58 9.43 -18.38
CA PRO A 991 -1.75 10.66 -17.62
C PRO A 991 -2.70 11.61 -18.37
N GLN A 992 -3.54 12.32 -17.63
CA GLN A 992 -4.45 13.32 -18.19
C GLN A 992 -4.70 14.40 -17.16
N THR A 993 -4.68 15.67 -17.59
CA THR A 993 -4.91 16.79 -16.68
C THR A 993 -6.34 17.30 -16.69
N VAL A 994 -6.99 17.29 -17.86
CA VAL A 994 -8.33 17.84 -18.08
C VAL A 994 -9.25 16.69 -18.48
N ARG A 995 -10.34 16.48 -17.74
CA ARG A 995 -11.36 15.47 -18.06
C ARG A 995 -12.29 15.95 -19.17
N GLU A 996 -13.16 15.06 -19.64
CA GLU A 996 -14.21 15.43 -20.58
C GLU A 996 -15.31 16.21 -19.85
N TYR A 997 -15.51 17.47 -20.25
CA TYR A 997 -16.56 18.33 -19.67
C TYR A 997 -17.72 18.61 -20.62
N ALA A 998 -17.73 18.01 -21.81
CA ALA A 998 -18.84 18.13 -22.74
C ALA A 998 -20.19 17.87 -22.03
N SER A 999 -21.13 18.77 -22.30
CA SER A 999 -22.50 18.65 -21.82
C SER A 999 -23.19 17.53 -22.57
N THR A 1000 -23.86 16.63 -21.83
CA THR A 1000 -24.63 15.53 -22.43
C THR A 1000 -26.01 15.46 -21.79
N ALA A 1001 -27.01 14.96 -22.52
CA ALA A 1001 -28.36 14.74 -21.97
C ALA A 1001 -28.37 13.74 -20.80
N LEU A 1002 -27.34 12.88 -20.68
CA LEU A 1002 -27.22 11.91 -19.60
C LEU A 1002 -26.97 12.57 -18.23
N GLN A 1003 -26.28 13.72 -18.19
CA GLN A 1003 -25.94 14.43 -16.96
C GLN A 1003 -27.17 14.92 -16.18
N PRO A 1004 -28.09 15.69 -16.76
CA PRO A 1004 -29.34 16.03 -16.07
C PRO A 1004 -30.23 14.80 -15.86
N ALA A 1005 -30.27 13.86 -16.81
CA ALA A 1005 -31.11 12.67 -16.68
C ALA A 1005 -30.74 11.79 -15.47
N ILE A 1006 -29.44 11.60 -15.19
CA ILE A 1006 -28.97 10.79 -14.07
C ILE A 1006 -29.15 11.49 -12.71
N LEU A 1007 -29.09 12.82 -12.65
CA LEU A 1007 -29.41 13.57 -11.44
C LEU A 1007 -30.92 13.51 -11.15
N ALA A 1008 -31.74 13.66 -12.17
CA ALA A 1008 -33.20 13.64 -12.06
C ALA A 1008 -33.77 12.25 -11.71
N ASN A 1009 -33.25 11.19 -12.33
CA ASN A 1009 -33.88 9.86 -12.29
C ASN A 1009 -32.95 8.74 -11.79
N GLY A 1010 -31.67 9.03 -11.55
CA GLY A 1010 -30.72 8.04 -11.07
C GLY A 1010 -30.93 7.68 -9.59
N VAL A 1011 -30.41 6.51 -9.21
CA VAL A 1011 -30.51 5.97 -7.83
C VAL A 1011 -29.97 6.96 -6.79
N LEU A 1012 -28.86 7.65 -7.10
CA LEU A 1012 -28.27 8.61 -6.16
C LEU A 1012 -29.08 9.92 -6.06
N GLY A 1013 -29.67 10.39 -7.16
CA GLY A 1013 -30.59 11.54 -7.14
C GLY A 1013 -31.81 11.26 -6.28
N GLN A 1014 -32.45 10.09 -6.48
CA GLN A 1014 -33.56 9.65 -5.63
C GLN A 1014 -33.16 9.50 -4.17
N ARG A 1015 -31.97 8.98 -3.87
CA ARG A 1015 -31.50 8.81 -2.50
C ARG A 1015 -31.23 10.15 -1.81
N PHE A 1016 -30.83 11.17 -2.57
CA PHE A 1016 -30.68 12.54 -2.11
C PHE A 1016 -32.04 13.19 -1.81
N THR A 1017 -32.98 13.14 -2.75
CA THR A 1017 -34.26 13.83 -2.63
C THR A 1017 -35.22 13.15 -1.67
N ARG A 1018 -35.11 11.83 -1.46
CA ARG A 1018 -36.02 11.09 -0.58
C ARG A 1018 -35.82 11.43 0.90
N LEU A 1019 -36.92 11.80 1.55
CA LEU A 1019 -37.02 12.01 2.99
C LEU A 1019 -37.17 10.66 3.69
N SER A 1020 -36.05 9.95 3.88
CA SER A 1020 -35.96 8.77 4.74
C SER A 1020 -35.58 9.17 6.17
N ASP A 1021 -35.75 8.27 7.15
CA ASP A 1021 -35.49 8.60 8.55
C ASP A 1021 -34.01 8.92 8.88
N ASP A 1022 -33.09 8.51 8.02
CA ASP A 1022 -31.65 8.83 8.10
C ASP A 1022 -31.24 10.07 7.28
N SER A 1023 -32.20 10.82 6.72
CA SER A 1023 -31.95 12.06 5.99
C SER A 1023 -31.99 13.27 6.91
N SER A 1024 -30.97 14.13 6.84
CA SER A 1024 -30.96 15.40 7.59
C SER A 1024 -32.04 16.39 7.12
N PHE A 1025 -32.59 16.21 5.91
CA PHE A 1025 -33.77 16.98 5.48
C PHE A 1025 -35.05 16.53 6.19
N THR A 1026 -35.17 15.24 6.53
CA THR A 1026 -36.26 14.73 7.36
C THR A 1026 -36.18 15.34 8.75
N GLU A 1027 -34.98 15.34 9.36
CA GLU A 1027 -34.77 16.00 10.66
C GLU A 1027 -35.15 17.48 10.62
N LEU A 1028 -34.76 18.19 9.56
CA LEU A 1028 -35.11 19.60 9.38
C LEU A 1028 -36.63 19.81 9.28
N ALA A 1029 -37.33 18.97 8.52
CA ALA A 1029 -38.79 19.05 8.39
C ALA A 1029 -39.53 18.74 9.71
N LEU A 1030 -38.98 17.91 10.59
CA LEU A 1030 -39.58 17.54 11.88
C LEU A 1030 -39.47 18.64 12.95
N GLN A 1031 -38.58 19.63 12.78
CA GLN A 1031 -38.39 20.69 13.76
C GLN A 1031 -39.61 21.63 13.86
N GLU A 1032 -39.89 22.13 15.08
CA GLU A 1032 -40.90 23.16 15.29
C GLU A 1032 -40.35 24.53 14.85
N GLN A 1033 -40.63 24.91 13.62
CA GLN A 1033 -40.15 26.15 13.00
C GLN A 1033 -41.19 26.73 12.03
N SER A 1034 -40.96 27.95 11.53
CA SER A 1034 -41.81 28.53 10.47
C SER A 1034 -41.51 27.88 9.11
N LEU A 1035 -42.50 27.86 8.22
CA LEU A 1035 -42.31 27.34 6.85
C LEU A 1035 -41.23 28.14 6.09
N GLU A 1036 -41.21 29.46 6.27
CA GLU A 1036 -40.18 30.32 5.69
C GLU A 1036 -38.78 29.94 6.20
N THR A 1037 -38.63 29.63 7.49
CA THR A 1037 -37.35 29.15 8.05
C THR A 1037 -36.93 27.83 7.42
N LEU A 1038 -37.84 26.86 7.30
CA LEU A 1038 -37.56 25.58 6.64
C LEU A 1038 -37.08 25.77 5.20
N ILE A 1039 -37.76 26.61 4.42
CA ILE A 1039 -37.39 26.89 3.01
C ILE A 1039 -36.00 27.54 2.96
N ASN A 1040 -35.75 28.56 3.78
CA ASN A 1040 -34.46 29.24 3.86
C ASN A 1040 -33.32 28.27 4.22
N GLU A 1041 -33.51 27.43 5.23
CA GLU A 1041 -32.49 26.45 5.65
C GLU A 1041 -32.26 25.39 4.57
N THR A 1042 -33.31 24.93 3.88
CA THR A 1042 -33.20 23.96 2.79
C THR A 1042 -32.39 24.50 1.61
N VAL A 1043 -32.69 25.72 1.15
CA VAL A 1043 -31.96 26.36 0.05
C VAL A 1043 -30.54 26.71 0.46
N MET A 1044 -30.33 27.20 1.68
CA MET A 1044 -29.00 27.48 2.22
C MET A 1044 -28.14 26.22 2.27
N LYS A 1045 -28.69 25.11 2.76
CA LYS A 1045 -27.99 23.84 2.87
C LYS A 1045 -27.66 23.22 1.51
N THR A 1046 -28.47 23.47 0.47
CA THR A 1046 -28.29 22.88 -0.87
C THR A 1046 -27.45 23.76 -1.80
N LEU A 1047 -27.74 25.06 -1.85
CA LEU A 1047 -27.16 26.01 -2.81
C LEU A 1047 -26.25 27.06 -2.15
N THR A 1048 -26.15 27.09 -0.81
CA THR A 1048 -25.34 28.07 -0.07
C THR A 1048 -25.73 29.52 -0.41
N ARG A 1049 -27.03 29.79 -0.48
CA ARG A 1049 -27.58 31.13 -0.64
C ARG A 1049 -28.97 31.21 -0.04
N LYS A 1050 -29.52 32.42 0.06
CA LYS A 1050 -30.94 32.61 0.37
C LYS A 1050 -31.79 32.31 -0.87
N PRO A 1051 -33.04 31.86 -0.71
CA PRO A 1051 -33.99 31.81 -1.81
C PRO A 1051 -34.23 33.21 -2.38
N THR A 1052 -34.50 33.31 -3.68
CA THR A 1052 -35.02 34.56 -4.27
C THR A 1052 -36.45 34.81 -3.80
N ALA A 1053 -36.97 36.01 -4.05
CA ALA A 1053 -38.36 36.32 -3.73
C ALA A 1053 -39.34 35.42 -4.51
N GLU A 1054 -39.05 35.11 -5.77
CA GLU A 1054 -39.88 34.18 -6.55
C GLU A 1054 -39.78 32.74 -6.02
N GLU A 1055 -38.58 32.26 -5.70
CA GLU A 1055 -38.39 30.92 -5.13
C GLU A 1055 -39.08 30.79 -3.77
N LEU A 1056 -38.94 31.78 -2.89
CA LEU A 1056 -39.58 31.77 -1.58
C LEU A 1056 -41.10 31.74 -1.73
N LYS A 1057 -41.66 32.55 -2.63
CA LYS A 1057 -43.09 32.54 -2.93
C LYS A 1057 -43.53 31.16 -3.47
N LEU A 1058 -42.84 30.64 -4.48
CA LEU A 1058 -43.14 29.36 -5.11
C LEU A 1058 -43.13 28.20 -4.10
N PHE A 1059 -42.08 28.09 -3.29
CA PHE A 1059 -41.97 27.02 -2.30
C PHE A 1059 -42.92 27.20 -1.12
N THR A 1060 -43.28 28.44 -0.75
CA THR A 1060 -44.32 28.69 0.25
C THR A 1060 -45.67 28.23 -0.27
N GLU A 1061 -46.06 28.61 -1.49
CA GLU A 1061 -47.31 28.16 -2.12
C GLU A 1061 -47.34 26.62 -2.23
N LEU A 1062 -46.21 26.00 -2.58
CA LEU A 1062 -46.08 24.55 -2.68
C LEU A 1062 -46.22 23.85 -1.33
N LEU A 1063 -45.64 24.36 -0.24
CA LEU A 1063 -45.50 23.64 1.03
C LEU A 1063 -46.48 24.07 2.13
N GLN A 1064 -47.15 25.23 1.99
CA GLN A 1064 -48.06 25.76 3.01
C GLN A 1064 -49.26 24.85 3.32
N PRO A 1065 -49.94 24.23 2.32
CA PRO A 1065 -51.04 23.31 2.61
C PRO A 1065 -50.54 22.12 3.44
N GLY A 1066 -51.13 21.88 4.62
CA GLY A 1066 -50.80 20.75 5.49
C GLY A 1066 -49.50 20.90 6.30
N TYR A 1067 -48.84 22.07 6.30
CA TYR A 1067 -47.58 22.27 7.04
C TYR A 1067 -47.73 22.10 8.55
N ALA A 1068 -48.85 22.56 9.13
CA ALA A 1068 -49.10 22.46 10.57
C ALA A 1068 -49.33 21.01 11.02
N GLU A 1069 -49.95 20.20 10.16
CA GLU A 1069 -50.26 18.78 10.39
C GLU A 1069 -49.20 17.82 9.81
N ARG A 1070 -48.10 18.35 9.28
CA ARG A 1070 -47.12 17.55 8.54
C ARG A 1070 -46.46 16.46 9.37
N VAL A 1071 -46.29 16.67 10.68
CA VAL A 1071 -45.56 15.75 11.57
C VAL A 1071 -46.52 14.70 12.11
N ASN A 1072 -46.21 13.44 11.86
CA ASN A 1072 -46.87 12.31 12.50
C ASN A 1072 -46.02 11.82 13.68
N SER A 1073 -46.31 12.34 14.88
CA SER A 1073 -45.57 12.00 16.10
C SER A 1073 -45.76 10.56 16.58
N SER A 1074 -46.77 9.85 16.06
CA SER A 1074 -47.06 8.46 16.42
C SER A 1074 -46.37 7.42 15.52
N ALA A 1075 -45.74 7.86 14.43
CA ALA A 1075 -45.08 6.96 13.49
C ALA A 1075 -43.73 6.47 13.99
N GLU A 1076 -43.43 5.21 13.71
CA GLU A 1076 -42.15 4.59 14.01
C GLU A 1076 -41.07 4.98 12.98
N ILE A 1077 -39.81 4.87 13.39
CA ILE A 1077 -38.66 5.01 12.50
C ILE A 1077 -38.59 3.78 11.60
N VAL A 1078 -38.52 4.00 10.29
CA VAL A 1078 -38.40 2.94 9.29
C VAL A 1078 -37.01 3.00 8.67
N SER A 1079 -36.35 1.83 8.55
CA SER A 1079 -35.07 1.71 7.87
C SER A 1079 -35.12 0.66 6.77
N ARG A 1080 -34.22 0.77 5.79
CA ARG A 1080 -34.11 -0.24 4.74
C ARG A 1080 -33.69 -1.56 5.36
N GLU A 1081 -34.33 -2.65 4.93
CA GLU A 1081 -33.88 -4.01 5.24
C GLU A 1081 -32.39 -4.17 4.91
N ARG A 1082 -31.61 -4.63 5.89
CA ARG A 1082 -30.16 -4.80 5.76
C ARG A 1082 -29.85 -6.19 5.23
N LEU A 1083 -29.95 -6.35 3.90
CA LEU A 1083 -29.61 -7.60 3.24
C LEU A 1083 -28.11 -7.95 3.45
N PRO A 1084 -27.77 -9.21 3.76
CA PRO A 1084 -26.40 -9.67 3.91
C PRO A 1084 -25.55 -9.42 2.65
N ARG A 1085 -24.51 -8.58 2.77
CA ARG A 1085 -23.66 -8.19 1.62
C ARG A 1085 -22.49 -9.14 1.34
N ASN A 1086 -22.19 -10.02 2.30
CA ASN A 1086 -20.97 -10.82 2.36
C ASN A 1086 -21.20 -12.32 2.08
N LEU A 1087 -22.39 -12.72 1.62
CA LEU A 1087 -22.68 -14.14 1.34
C LEU A 1087 -21.96 -14.68 0.09
N VAL A 1088 -21.62 -13.79 -0.85
CA VAL A 1088 -20.99 -14.13 -2.12
C VAL A 1088 -19.60 -13.52 -2.21
N GLY A 1089 -18.60 -14.37 -2.41
CA GLY A 1089 -17.20 -14.03 -2.57
C GLY A 1089 -16.50 -14.91 -3.60
N TRP A 1090 -15.17 -14.87 -3.65
CA TRP A 1090 -14.41 -15.58 -4.68
C TRP A 1090 -14.57 -17.11 -4.61
N SER A 1091 -14.75 -17.69 -3.43
CA SER A 1091 -14.84 -19.15 -3.26
C SER A 1091 -16.20 -19.78 -3.64
N ASN A 1092 -17.27 -19.00 -3.86
CA ASN A 1092 -18.59 -19.53 -4.23
C ASN A 1092 -19.29 -18.81 -5.39
N HIS A 1093 -18.60 -17.92 -6.10
CA HIS A 1093 -19.22 -17.13 -7.15
C HIS A 1093 -19.74 -17.96 -8.35
N LEU A 1094 -19.44 -19.27 -8.44
CA LEU A 1094 -20.01 -20.18 -9.43
C LEU A 1094 -21.20 -21.01 -8.90
N SER A 1095 -21.67 -20.76 -7.68
CA SER A 1095 -22.92 -21.34 -7.18
C SER A 1095 -24.13 -20.67 -7.86
N PRO A 1096 -25.18 -21.42 -8.27
CA PRO A 1096 -26.39 -20.83 -8.84
C PRO A 1096 -27.00 -19.72 -7.98
N ARG A 1097 -27.10 -19.93 -6.66
CA ARG A 1097 -27.64 -18.97 -5.69
C ARG A 1097 -26.86 -17.65 -5.63
N ALA A 1098 -25.59 -17.64 -6.02
CA ALA A 1098 -24.76 -16.43 -5.96
C ALA A 1098 -25.26 -15.33 -6.90
N ASN A 1099 -25.76 -15.70 -8.09
CA ASN A 1099 -26.34 -14.73 -9.04
C ASN A 1099 -27.65 -14.15 -8.51
N GLU A 1100 -28.53 -15.00 -7.97
CA GLU A 1100 -29.82 -14.58 -7.41
C GLU A 1100 -29.62 -13.55 -6.29
N ILE A 1101 -28.70 -13.81 -5.36
CA ILE A 1101 -28.36 -12.86 -4.29
C ILE A 1101 -27.90 -11.52 -4.85
N LYS A 1102 -27.06 -11.49 -5.89
CA LYS A 1102 -26.61 -10.22 -6.49
C LYS A 1102 -27.76 -9.45 -7.13
N VAL A 1103 -28.72 -10.14 -7.75
CA VAL A 1103 -29.94 -9.53 -8.29
C VAL A 1103 -30.83 -8.98 -7.17
N GLU A 1104 -31.00 -9.72 -6.07
CA GLU A 1104 -31.74 -9.27 -4.88
C GLU A 1104 -31.10 -8.00 -4.27
N LEU A 1105 -29.78 -8.00 -4.11
CA LEU A 1105 -29.03 -6.83 -3.62
C LEU A 1105 -29.16 -5.64 -4.58
N GLU A 1106 -29.12 -5.86 -5.90
CA GLU A 1106 -29.32 -4.80 -6.89
C GLU A 1106 -30.74 -4.22 -6.82
N ALA A 1107 -31.76 -5.07 -6.69
CA ALA A 1107 -33.14 -4.63 -6.52
C ALA A 1107 -33.31 -3.80 -5.24
N ALA A 1108 -32.69 -4.22 -4.13
CA ALA A 1108 -32.72 -3.46 -2.86
C ALA A 1108 -32.00 -2.11 -2.96
N VAL A 1109 -30.89 -2.04 -3.69
CA VAL A 1109 -30.18 -0.76 -3.96
C VAL A 1109 -31.05 0.17 -4.80
N LYS A 1110 -31.72 -0.34 -5.84
CA LYS A 1110 -32.65 0.45 -6.68
C LYS A 1110 -33.86 0.93 -5.90
N LYS A 1111 -34.41 0.09 -5.01
CA LYS A 1111 -35.55 0.47 -4.14
C LYS A 1111 -35.18 1.62 -3.19
N GLY A 1112 -33.94 1.64 -2.70
CA GLY A 1112 -33.42 2.68 -1.81
C GLY A 1112 -33.96 2.61 -0.38
N ASP A 1113 -33.68 3.65 0.40
CA ASP A 1113 -34.17 3.79 1.77
C ASP A 1113 -35.69 4.06 1.75
N PRO A 1114 -36.51 3.47 2.64
CA PRO A 1114 -37.94 3.74 2.66
C PRO A 1114 -38.20 5.20 3.04
N PRO A 1115 -39.26 5.83 2.51
CA PRO A 1115 -39.67 7.15 2.97
C PRO A 1115 -40.07 7.10 4.45
N THR A 1116 -39.82 8.18 5.17
CA THR A 1116 -40.23 8.32 6.57
C THR A 1116 -41.75 8.31 6.69
N GLN A 1117 -42.26 7.65 7.73
CA GLN A 1117 -43.67 7.70 8.10
C GLN A 1117 -43.98 8.83 9.09
N ARG A 1118 -42.94 9.51 9.61
CA ARG A 1118 -43.06 10.62 10.56
C ARG A 1118 -43.48 11.94 9.90
N LEU A 1119 -43.59 11.96 8.58
CA LEU A 1119 -44.15 13.06 7.81
C LEU A 1119 -45.39 12.57 7.05
N ASN A 1120 -46.42 13.41 6.94
CA ASN A 1120 -47.57 13.15 6.10
C ASN A 1120 -47.14 12.97 4.65
N ASP A 1121 -47.63 11.92 3.98
CA ASP A 1121 -47.16 11.52 2.65
C ASP A 1121 -47.31 12.60 1.57
N ASP A 1122 -48.44 13.30 1.53
CA ASP A 1122 -48.67 14.34 0.53
C ASP A 1122 -47.71 15.53 0.73
N TRP A 1123 -47.57 15.98 1.97
CA TRP A 1123 -46.65 17.07 2.31
C TRP A 1123 -45.19 16.68 2.10
N ARG A 1124 -44.82 15.45 2.49
CA ARG A 1124 -43.49 14.86 2.27
C ARG A 1124 -43.14 14.88 0.79
N ASN A 1125 -44.01 14.37 -0.08
CA ASN A 1125 -43.76 14.32 -1.53
C ASN A 1125 -43.53 15.72 -2.13
N ARG A 1126 -44.31 16.74 -1.72
CA ARG A 1126 -44.10 18.12 -2.17
C ARG A 1126 -42.76 18.71 -1.70
N TYR A 1127 -42.30 18.34 -0.51
CA TYR A 1127 -40.97 18.73 -0.04
C TYR A 1127 -39.84 17.98 -0.79
N GLU A 1128 -40.04 16.71 -1.14
CA GLU A 1128 -39.15 15.97 -2.04
C GLU A 1128 -39.08 16.61 -3.44
N ASP A 1129 -40.20 17.15 -3.97
CA ASP A 1129 -40.25 17.88 -5.25
C ASP A 1129 -39.44 19.20 -5.21
N MET A 1130 -39.49 19.91 -4.08
CA MET A 1130 -38.62 21.07 -3.83
C MET A 1130 -37.15 20.64 -3.86
N LEU A 1131 -36.76 19.59 -3.14
CA LEU A 1131 -35.39 19.07 -3.15
C LEU A 1131 -34.95 18.63 -4.55
N TRP A 1132 -35.85 18.01 -5.31
CA TRP A 1132 -35.60 17.60 -6.68
C TRP A 1132 -35.36 18.80 -7.60
N SER A 1133 -36.12 19.88 -7.43
CA SER A 1133 -35.95 21.12 -8.19
C SER A 1133 -34.63 21.82 -7.87
N LEU A 1134 -34.22 21.84 -6.59
CA LEU A 1134 -32.93 22.41 -6.19
C LEU A 1134 -31.75 21.60 -6.74
N LEU A 1135 -31.83 20.26 -6.69
CA LEU A 1135 -30.81 19.36 -7.25
C LEU A 1135 -30.63 19.55 -8.77
N ASN A 1136 -31.75 19.71 -9.49
CA ASN A 1136 -31.75 19.85 -10.94
C ASN A 1136 -31.60 21.31 -11.39
N SER A 1137 -31.43 22.26 -10.46
CA SER A 1137 -31.03 23.62 -10.82
C SER A 1137 -29.63 23.61 -11.44
N PRO A 1138 -29.37 24.43 -12.49
CA PRO A 1138 -28.02 24.53 -13.06
C PRO A 1138 -26.97 24.86 -11.98
N GLU A 1139 -27.34 25.72 -11.02
CA GLU A 1139 -26.48 26.20 -9.94
C GLU A 1139 -25.87 25.09 -9.06
N PHE A 1140 -26.57 23.96 -8.90
CA PHE A 1140 -26.11 22.89 -8.02
C PHE A 1140 -24.74 22.35 -8.45
N ILE A 1141 -24.52 22.18 -9.76
CA ILE A 1141 -23.33 21.53 -10.32
C ILE A 1141 -22.22 22.51 -10.74
N PHE A 1142 -22.39 23.82 -10.54
CA PHE A 1142 -21.36 24.81 -10.87
C PHE A 1142 -20.64 25.31 -9.62
N VAL A 1143 -19.34 25.57 -9.79
CA VAL A 1143 -18.55 26.37 -8.87
C VAL A 1143 -18.86 27.84 -9.21
N PRO A 1144 -19.51 28.60 -8.30
CA PRO A 1144 -19.96 29.97 -8.56
C PRO A 1144 -18.78 30.89 -8.83
#